data_AF-A0A2V9H3I1-F1
#
_entry.id   AF-A0A2V9H3I1-F1
#
_cell.length_a   1.000
_cell.length_b   1.000
_cell.length_c   1.000
_cell.angle_alpha   90.00
_cell.angle_beta   90.00
_cell.angle_gamma   90.00
#
_symmetry.space_group_name_H-M   'P 1'
#
loop_
_entity.id
_entity.type
_entity.pdbx_description
1 polymer ?
#
loop_
_entity_poly.entity_id
_entity_poly.type
_entity_poly.pdbx_seq_one_letter_code
_entity_poly.pdbx_strand_id
1 'polypeptide(L)'
;MKRTILAGVLLAPVSVLLPSGISSEPQQFNAQAVAPAPSGATAAWTLKVKGDIRWQQLTPMGALLVSTDAALAAVDTERGQVMWEKPELGGLPADGVRVVEGSLLMEATRPGLLVIFDPVTGAVVFDSHRLNLAQIVTRRVLPQSGTLLVHGRRLDGPSVVALYDLVTGEQRWTNEALFEQAEPKKRGFGAMMQGLQRTAAEGSALEVLQAGPDMIVVHTLIGLRALDARTGAVRWSAALPTATRWAQSPRHVQLYPSLNKSDRIYVSFDDHLMAYSLADGQALWAKPASVEGNIRDIVQHPAGIIMLPEAPPEGEPTRSRRVINGVVQTGLNVARYEDGTTVATKSLRMHGNVIDAMVAGDAVVLAVDAESRTFVNVMDVATATLRLKKDVKIKGQLAYVELTPAGLLYVSRPDATINAEVNIIDLATGEQKFKDAIESGKPLSAEDYKAGRYYLHHASEGRTLYVFANRDHRLYAVDREAGTFRALGGEIKLQGGEDPIDMEIRPGGVVLIAPQNLVLVARDGQVKQQVYYPAPQLPGVVRALYAVNAVRAGLYGAAASAYGDAFTQASQKTMDPNARYVTGQLATAYSQSGAQLTGYSRQSAALATKRFKASLTVPGSVFMLTRAPDGNGNVLLQIDKDSGQPRARVDLGKEREPVYAVDDVAGMLFLRTAPGTLVGYRL
;
A
#
# COMPACT_ATOMS: atom_id res chain seq x y z
N MET A 1 1.86 -68.56 -57.02
CA MET A 1 0.83 -67.89 -57.85
C MET A 1 0.80 -66.42 -57.47
N LYS A 2 0.55 -65.38 -58.29
CA LYS A 2 0.39 -65.12 -59.75
C LYS A 2 0.25 -63.56 -59.82
N ARG A 3 0.87 -62.72 -60.67
CA ARG A 3 1.92 -62.76 -61.73
C ARG A 3 3.08 -61.78 -61.30
N THR A 4 4.02 -61.15 -62.04
CA THR A 4 4.25 -60.72 -63.46
C THR A 4 3.33 -59.56 -63.91
N ILE A 5 3.75 -58.43 -64.50
CA ILE A 5 4.84 -58.01 -65.44
C ILE A 5 5.42 -56.65 -64.95
N LEU A 6 6.68 -56.19 -65.12
CA LEU A 6 7.87 -56.55 -65.95
C LEU A 6 8.07 -55.76 -67.28
N ALA A 7 8.25 -54.43 -67.23
CA ALA A 7 8.96 -53.56 -68.21
C ALA A 7 9.18 -52.15 -67.60
N GLY A 8 10.23 -51.38 -67.87
CA GLY A 8 11.46 -51.63 -68.62
C GLY A 8 12.58 -50.66 -68.18
N VAL A 9 13.85 -51.01 -68.39
CA VAL A 9 15.04 -50.30 -67.84
C VAL A 9 15.71 -49.43 -68.89
N LEU A 10 16.18 -48.24 -68.51
CA LEU A 10 17.36 -47.61 -69.12
C LEU A 10 18.11 -46.80 -68.07
N LEU A 11 19.39 -47.16 -67.85
CA LEU A 11 20.31 -46.55 -66.90
C LEU A 11 21.32 -45.66 -67.63
N ALA A 12 21.58 -44.47 -67.07
CA ALA A 12 22.79 -43.70 -67.34
C ALA A 12 23.30 -43.15 -65.99
N PRO A 13 24.59 -43.30 -65.65
CA PRO A 13 25.09 -42.95 -64.33
C PRO A 13 25.50 -41.47 -64.24
N VAL A 14 25.11 -40.80 -63.14
CA VAL A 14 25.73 -39.53 -62.72
C VAL A 14 26.04 -39.64 -61.23
N SER A 15 27.33 -39.58 -60.89
CA SER A 15 27.79 -39.54 -59.50
C SER A 15 27.42 -38.20 -58.86
N VAL A 16 26.70 -38.22 -57.75
CA VAL A 16 26.41 -37.02 -56.94
C VAL A 16 27.13 -37.16 -55.61
N LEU A 17 27.98 -36.18 -55.28
CA LEU A 17 28.66 -36.11 -53.98
C LEU A 17 27.65 -35.77 -52.89
N LEU A 18 27.87 -36.31 -51.69
CA LEU A 18 27.30 -35.76 -50.46
C LEU A 18 28.05 -34.48 -50.08
N PRO A 19 27.33 -33.39 -49.80
CA PRO A 19 27.73 -32.48 -48.73
C PRO A 19 26.67 -32.47 -47.63
N SER A 20 27.11 -32.75 -46.40
CA SER A 20 26.33 -32.54 -45.18
C SER A 20 26.09 -31.04 -44.97
N GLY A 21 24.84 -30.61 -44.82
CA GLY A 21 24.49 -29.20 -44.64
C GLY A 21 23.06 -28.98 -44.16
N ILE A 22 22.78 -29.30 -42.89
CA ILE A 22 21.54 -28.84 -42.24
C ILE A 22 21.74 -27.37 -41.87
N SER A 23 21.24 -26.46 -42.72
CA SER A 23 21.27 -25.03 -42.42
C SER A 23 20.21 -24.70 -41.36
N SER A 24 20.65 -24.40 -40.14
CA SER A 24 19.80 -23.92 -39.06
C SER A 24 19.58 -22.42 -39.18
N GLU A 25 18.73 -21.99 -40.12
CA GLU A 25 18.33 -20.58 -40.20
C GLU A 25 17.49 -20.21 -38.96
N PRO A 26 17.84 -19.14 -38.21
CA PRO A 26 17.02 -18.67 -37.11
C PRO A 26 15.76 -18.03 -37.69
N GLN A 27 14.60 -18.60 -37.35
CA GLN A 27 13.29 -18.12 -37.78
C GLN A 27 13.10 -16.67 -37.31
N GLN A 28 13.23 -15.71 -38.22
CA GLN A 28 13.08 -14.29 -37.90
C GLN A 28 11.64 -14.04 -37.44
N PHE A 29 11.50 -13.51 -36.22
CA PHE A 29 10.20 -13.06 -35.72
C PHE A 29 9.66 -11.98 -36.67
N ASN A 30 8.40 -12.14 -37.10
CA ASN A 30 7.76 -11.23 -38.05
C ASN A 30 7.95 -9.77 -37.62
N ALA A 31 8.41 -8.94 -38.56
CA ALA A 31 8.35 -7.49 -38.39
C ALA A 31 6.92 -7.08 -38.03
N GLN A 32 6.76 -6.30 -36.96
CA GLN A 32 5.45 -5.80 -36.55
C GLN A 32 4.82 -5.04 -37.72
N ALA A 33 3.63 -5.48 -38.16
CA ALA A 33 2.83 -4.70 -39.09
C ALA A 33 2.56 -3.34 -38.43
N VAL A 34 3.02 -2.26 -39.07
CA VAL A 34 2.90 -0.91 -38.50
C VAL A 34 1.42 -0.56 -38.42
N ALA A 35 0.88 -0.57 -37.21
CA ALA A 35 -0.49 -0.13 -36.94
C ALA A 35 -0.68 1.31 -37.47
N PRO A 36 -1.84 1.64 -38.06
CA PRO A 36 -2.10 3.00 -38.50
C PRO A 36 -1.92 3.96 -37.33
N ALA A 37 -1.25 5.09 -37.56
CA ALA A 37 -0.94 6.03 -36.49
C ALA A 37 -2.24 6.48 -35.80
N PRO A 38 -2.35 6.37 -34.46
CA PRO A 38 -3.55 6.79 -33.75
C PRO A 38 -3.80 8.27 -34.00
N SER A 39 -5.08 8.65 -34.06
CA SER A 39 -5.49 10.05 -34.12
C SER A 39 -4.89 10.81 -32.94
N GLY A 40 -4.31 11.98 -33.23
CA GLY A 40 -3.80 12.88 -32.19
C GLY A 40 -4.93 13.25 -31.23
N ALA A 41 -4.70 13.04 -29.94
CA ALA A 41 -5.60 13.45 -28.87
C ALA A 41 -5.86 14.95 -29.02
N THR A 42 -7.12 15.34 -29.15
CA THR A 42 -7.48 16.75 -29.28
C THR A 42 -7.34 17.43 -27.93
N ALA A 43 -6.68 18.59 -27.90
CA ALA A 43 -6.63 19.44 -26.72
C ALA A 43 -8.06 19.86 -26.35
N ALA A 44 -8.52 19.40 -25.18
CA ALA A 44 -9.83 19.74 -24.63
C ALA A 44 -9.86 21.18 -24.09
N TRP A 45 -8.71 21.66 -23.60
CA TRP A 45 -8.51 23.02 -23.09
C TRP A 45 -7.03 23.40 -23.04
N THR A 46 -6.74 24.70 -23.06
CA THR A 46 -5.40 25.28 -22.85
C THR A 46 -5.50 26.39 -21.83
N LEU A 47 -4.61 26.39 -20.83
CA LEU A 47 -4.58 27.33 -19.72
C LEU A 47 -3.20 28.01 -19.62
N LYS A 48 -3.21 29.35 -19.48
CA LYS A 48 -2.04 30.12 -19.06
C LYS A 48 -2.14 30.37 -17.56
N VAL A 49 -1.11 30.01 -16.80
CA VAL A 49 -1.00 30.27 -15.36
C VAL A 49 -0.04 31.42 -15.07
N LYS A 50 -0.05 31.92 -13.82
CA LYS A 50 0.85 32.98 -13.34
C LYS A 50 2.19 32.38 -12.93
N GLY A 51 3.30 32.91 -13.45
CA GLY A 51 4.64 32.35 -13.24
C GLY A 51 4.88 31.02 -13.97
N ASP A 52 6.10 30.50 -13.90
CA ASP A 52 6.46 29.27 -14.59
C ASP A 52 6.19 28.03 -13.73
N ILE A 53 5.67 26.97 -14.35
CA ILE A 53 5.25 25.73 -13.70
C ILE A 53 6.49 24.92 -13.31
N ARG A 54 6.70 24.80 -12.00
CA ARG A 54 7.75 23.98 -11.38
C ARG A 54 7.37 22.50 -11.41
N TRP A 55 6.15 22.18 -11.01
CA TRP A 55 5.60 20.83 -11.03
C TRP A 55 4.07 20.85 -11.07
N GLN A 56 3.48 19.71 -11.40
CA GLN A 56 2.04 19.46 -11.38
C GLN A 56 1.77 18.06 -10.81
N GLN A 57 0.68 17.90 -10.04
CA GLN A 57 0.33 16.63 -9.41
C GLN A 57 -1.19 16.47 -9.36
N LEU A 58 -1.67 15.32 -9.82
CA LEU A 58 -3.08 14.95 -9.67
C LEU A 58 -3.34 14.41 -8.26
N THR A 59 -4.34 14.96 -7.58
CA THR A 59 -4.76 14.50 -6.25
C THR A 59 -5.70 13.28 -6.36
N PRO A 60 -5.87 12.47 -5.29
CA PRO A 60 -6.87 11.40 -5.24
C PRO A 60 -8.28 11.89 -5.63
N MET A 61 -8.58 13.14 -5.27
CA MET A 61 -9.87 13.83 -5.54
C MET A 61 -10.07 14.26 -7.00
N GLY A 62 -9.05 14.20 -7.85
CA GLY A 62 -9.13 14.61 -9.27
C GLY A 62 -8.95 16.10 -9.52
N ALA A 63 -8.59 16.88 -8.50
CA ALA A 63 -8.06 18.23 -8.68
C ALA A 63 -6.57 18.14 -9.07
N LEU A 64 -6.17 18.87 -10.11
CA LEU A 64 -4.77 18.97 -10.53
C LEU A 64 -4.12 20.15 -9.81
N LEU A 65 -3.20 19.86 -8.89
CA LEU A 65 -2.35 20.89 -8.30
C LEU A 65 -1.25 21.29 -9.28
N VAL A 66 -0.94 22.58 -9.33
CA VAL A 66 0.11 23.18 -10.14
C VAL A 66 0.88 24.14 -9.25
N SER A 67 2.17 23.90 -9.04
CA SER A 67 3.06 24.84 -8.35
C SER A 67 3.81 25.66 -9.38
N THR A 68 3.75 26.98 -9.24
CA THR A 68 4.53 27.94 -10.02
C THR A 68 5.46 28.76 -9.13
N ASP A 69 6.34 29.56 -9.72
CA ASP A 69 7.10 30.58 -8.98
C ASP A 69 6.21 31.53 -8.17
N ALA A 70 4.96 31.74 -8.59
CA ALA A 70 4.07 32.76 -8.05
C ALA A 70 3.01 32.23 -7.07
N ALA A 71 2.55 30.98 -7.21
CA ALA A 71 1.51 30.40 -6.34
C ALA A 71 1.51 28.86 -6.39
N LEU A 72 0.87 28.23 -5.40
CA LEU A 72 0.25 26.92 -5.57
C LEU A 72 -1.20 27.13 -6.04
N ALA A 73 -1.65 26.43 -7.07
CA ALA A 73 -3.00 26.54 -7.60
C ALA A 73 -3.63 25.16 -7.84
N ALA A 74 -4.96 25.09 -7.93
CA ALA A 74 -5.66 23.94 -8.50
C ALA A 74 -6.35 24.29 -9.82
N VAL A 75 -6.32 23.34 -10.75
CA VAL A 75 -6.97 23.42 -12.06
C VAL A 75 -8.11 22.40 -12.13
N ASP A 76 -9.28 22.85 -12.58
CA ASP A 76 -10.40 22.00 -12.98
C ASP A 76 -9.96 21.12 -14.16
N THR A 77 -9.95 19.81 -13.96
CA THR A 77 -9.45 18.83 -14.92
C THR A 77 -10.38 18.63 -16.12
N GLU A 78 -11.69 18.88 -15.99
CA GLU A 78 -12.66 18.78 -17.08
C GLU A 78 -12.71 20.07 -17.94
N ARG A 79 -12.44 21.25 -17.35
CA ARG A 79 -12.59 22.59 -17.97
C ARG A 79 -11.30 23.35 -18.28
N GLY A 80 -10.19 23.07 -17.59
CA GLY A 80 -8.94 23.82 -17.74
C GLY A 80 -8.97 25.21 -17.10
N GLN A 81 -9.68 25.36 -15.99
CA GLN A 81 -9.86 26.65 -15.29
C GLN A 81 -9.17 26.61 -13.93
N VAL A 82 -8.51 27.69 -13.53
CA VAL A 82 -7.97 27.83 -12.17
C VAL A 82 -9.15 27.98 -11.20
N MET A 83 -9.27 27.02 -10.27
CA MET A 83 -10.34 27.01 -9.26
C MET A 83 -9.98 27.87 -8.04
N TRP A 84 -8.70 27.87 -7.66
CA TRP A 84 -8.15 28.66 -6.57
C TRP A 84 -6.63 28.82 -6.72
N GLU A 85 -6.07 29.86 -6.11
CA GLU A 85 -4.62 30.12 -6.01
C GLU A 85 -4.24 30.43 -4.56
N LYS A 86 -2.99 30.12 -4.20
CA LYS A 86 -2.35 30.37 -2.90
C LYS A 86 -0.96 30.98 -3.12
N PRO A 87 -0.84 32.31 -3.29
CA PRO A 87 0.44 33.00 -3.50
C PRO A 87 1.43 32.81 -2.34
N GLU A 88 0.93 32.64 -1.12
CA GLU A 88 1.70 32.32 0.09
C GLU A 88 2.44 30.96 0.00
N LEU A 89 2.03 30.10 -0.93
CA LEU A 89 2.67 28.84 -1.27
C LEU A 89 3.41 28.89 -2.62
N GLY A 90 3.67 30.09 -3.16
CA GLY A 90 4.49 30.28 -4.36
C GLY A 90 5.90 29.71 -4.22
N GLY A 91 6.37 29.04 -5.27
CA GLY A 91 7.68 28.42 -5.37
C GLY A 91 7.87 27.10 -4.61
N LEU A 92 6.82 26.57 -3.96
CA LEU A 92 6.91 25.37 -3.11
C LEU A 92 7.36 24.12 -3.91
N PRO A 93 8.34 23.32 -3.44
CA PRO A 93 8.79 22.11 -4.11
C PRO A 93 7.80 20.95 -3.91
N ALA A 94 7.94 19.89 -4.69
CA ALA A 94 6.94 18.81 -4.76
C ALA A 94 6.84 17.99 -3.45
N ASP A 95 7.95 17.77 -2.76
CA ASP A 95 8.02 17.12 -1.45
C ASP A 95 7.42 17.99 -0.32
N GLY A 96 7.35 19.31 -0.54
CA GLY A 96 6.66 20.27 0.32
C GLY A 96 5.14 20.18 0.28
N VAL A 97 4.55 19.41 -0.63
CA VAL A 97 3.11 19.13 -0.72
C VAL A 97 2.86 17.62 -0.66
N ARG A 98 1.93 17.19 0.19
CA ARG A 98 1.55 15.76 0.27
C ARG A 98 0.11 15.58 0.70
N VAL A 99 -0.43 14.38 0.48
CA VAL A 99 -1.72 13.97 1.05
C VAL A 99 -1.53 13.84 2.56
N VAL A 100 -2.46 14.40 3.37
CA VAL A 100 -2.47 14.16 4.82
C VAL A 100 -2.86 12.70 5.04
N GLU A 101 -2.03 11.96 5.79
CA GLU A 101 -2.16 10.51 5.96
C GLU A 101 -3.57 10.10 6.40
N GLY A 102 -4.13 9.08 5.74
CA GLY A 102 -5.48 8.60 6.01
C GLY A 102 -6.61 9.53 5.56
N SER A 103 -6.37 10.41 4.59
CA SER A 103 -7.37 11.40 4.16
C SER A 103 -7.30 11.75 2.67
N LEU A 104 -8.23 12.59 2.23
CA LEU A 104 -8.25 13.20 0.91
C LEU A 104 -7.72 14.65 0.92
N LEU A 105 -7.32 15.18 2.08
CA LEU A 105 -6.79 16.53 2.23
C LEU A 105 -5.34 16.59 1.78
N MET A 106 -4.89 17.80 1.42
CA MET A 106 -3.50 18.08 1.14
C MET A 106 -2.91 18.95 2.25
N GLU A 107 -1.66 18.71 2.59
CA GLU A 107 -0.84 19.63 3.38
C GLU A 107 0.23 20.27 2.50
N ALA A 108 0.54 21.53 2.80
CA ALA A 108 1.66 22.28 2.26
C ALA A 108 2.53 22.78 3.42
N THR A 109 3.83 22.49 3.39
CA THR A 109 4.77 22.81 4.47
C THR A 109 5.97 23.60 3.94
N ARG A 110 6.24 24.75 4.53
CA ARG A 110 7.46 25.57 4.35
C ARG A 110 7.99 26.01 5.72
N PRO A 111 9.23 26.53 5.83
CA PRO A 111 9.75 27.01 7.12
C PRO A 111 8.79 28.01 7.78
N GLY A 112 8.36 27.70 9.01
CA GLY A 112 7.41 28.50 9.80
C GLY A 112 5.91 28.33 9.48
N LEU A 113 5.53 27.64 8.39
CA LEU A 113 4.14 27.52 7.96
C LEU A 113 3.77 26.09 7.51
N LEU A 114 2.71 25.56 8.12
CA LEU A 114 1.99 24.38 7.68
C LEU A 114 0.51 24.74 7.44
N VAL A 115 0.03 24.47 6.23
CA VAL A 115 -1.38 24.66 5.83
C VAL A 115 -1.97 23.30 5.46
N ILE A 116 -3.14 22.95 5.98
CA ILE A 116 -3.96 21.82 5.51
C ILE A 116 -5.20 22.37 4.82
N PHE A 117 -5.48 21.87 3.61
CA PHE A 117 -6.54 22.37 2.75
C PHE A 117 -7.24 21.26 1.96
N ASP A 118 -8.49 21.52 1.61
CA ASP A 118 -9.24 20.72 0.65
C ASP A 118 -8.72 21.03 -0.78
N PRO A 119 -8.22 20.04 -1.55
CA PRO A 119 -7.57 20.31 -2.83
C PRO A 119 -8.52 20.72 -3.95
N VAL A 120 -9.82 20.44 -3.83
CA VAL A 120 -10.83 20.75 -4.84
C VAL A 120 -11.27 22.21 -4.73
N THR A 121 -11.55 22.64 -3.51
CA THR A 121 -12.13 23.95 -3.19
C THR A 121 -11.11 24.99 -2.74
N GLY A 122 -9.93 24.57 -2.28
CA GLY A 122 -8.88 25.46 -1.76
C GLY A 122 -9.17 25.97 -0.34
N ALA A 123 -10.26 25.53 0.28
CA ALA A 123 -10.63 25.89 1.64
C ALA A 123 -9.54 25.45 2.62
N VAL A 124 -9.08 26.38 3.46
CA VAL A 124 -8.05 26.12 4.48
C VAL A 124 -8.71 25.55 5.72
N VAL A 125 -8.52 24.24 5.94
CA VAL A 125 -8.98 23.52 7.12
C VAL A 125 -8.15 23.92 8.35
N PHE A 126 -6.83 24.07 8.15
CA PHE A 126 -5.90 24.47 9.23
C PHE A 126 -4.72 25.31 8.69
N ASP A 127 -4.27 26.24 9.52
CA ASP A 127 -3.08 27.09 9.32
C ASP A 127 -2.34 27.18 10.66
N SER A 128 -1.05 26.85 10.67
CA SER A 128 -0.20 26.82 11.87
C SER A 128 -0.15 28.13 12.65
N HIS A 129 -0.32 29.28 11.99
CA HIS A 129 -0.31 30.59 12.65
C HIS A 129 -1.54 30.79 13.56
N ARG A 130 -2.69 30.17 13.26
CA ARG A 130 -3.95 30.37 14.04
C ARG A 130 -3.83 29.99 15.51
N LEU A 131 -2.88 29.12 15.86
CA LEU A 131 -2.62 28.64 17.23
C LEU A 131 -1.26 29.10 17.80
N ASN A 132 -0.46 29.87 17.04
CA ASN A 132 0.93 30.25 17.36
C ASN A 132 1.82 29.03 17.71
N LEU A 133 1.71 27.95 16.93
CA LEU A 133 2.48 26.72 17.18
C LEU A 133 3.94 26.88 16.74
N ALA A 134 4.86 26.66 17.68
CA ALA A 134 6.28 26.46 17.41
C ALA A 134 6.55 25.09 16.79
N GLN A 135 5.76 24.08 17.17
CA GLN A 135 5.90 22.69 16.75
C GLN A 135 4.53 22.05 16.61
N ILE A 136 4.24 21.46 15.45
CA ILE A 136 3.09 20.56 15.25
C ILE A 136 3.59 19.13 15.47
N VAL A 137 2.87 18.39 16.31
CA VAL A 137 3.29 17.09 16.85
C VAL A 137 2.33 15.97 16.45
N THR A 138 1.04 16.28 16.26
CA THR A 138 0.06 15.32 15.71
C THR A 138 -0.93 16.02 14.79
N ARG A 139 -1.30 15.34 13.71
CA ARG A 139 -2.27 15.75 12.69
C ARG A 139 -3.03 14.50 12.27
N ARG A 140 -4.29 14.35 12.69
CA ARG A 140 -5.10 13.16 12.42
C ARG A 140 -6.46 13.59 11.90
N VAL A 141 -6.76 13.21 10.67
CA VAL A 141 -8.12 13.34 10.12
C VAL A 141 -8.99 12.26 10.74
N LEU A 142 -10.21 12.62 11.10
CA LEU A 142 -11.21 11.80 11.78
C LEU A 142 -12.49 11.78 10.90
N PRO A 143 -12.57 10.88 9.92
CA PRO A 143 -13.59 10.96 8.86
C PRO A 143 -15.03 10.77 9.35
N GLN A 144 -15.26 10.04 10.44
CA GLN A 144 -16.60 9.71 10.92
C GLN A 144 -17.27 10.88 11.66
N SER A 145 -16.48 11.80 12.25
CA SER A 145 -16.95 13.06 12.86
C SER A 145 -16.79 14.26 11.92
N GLY A 146 -16.11 14.07 10.79
CA GLY A 146 -15.79 15.11 9.82
C GLY A 146 -14.87 16.19 10.37
N THR A 147 -13.81 15.78 11.07
CA THR A 147 -12.89 16.72 11.75
C THR A 147 -11.41 16.41 11.55
N LEU A 148 -10.55 17.42 11.75
CA LEU A 148 -9.10 17.29 11.86
C LEU A 148 -8.68 17.59 13.31
N LEU A 149 -8.02 16.63 13.97
CA LEU A 149 -7.34 16.86 15.25
C LEU A 149 -5.90 17.31 14.99
N VAL A 150 -5.53 18.43 15.60
CA VAL A 150 -4.16 18.97 15.62
C VAL A 150 -3.66 19.02 17.06
N HIS A 151 -2.46 18.50 17.32
CA HIS A 151 -1.73 18.69 18.56
C HIS A 151 -0.43 19.44 18.27
N GLY A 152 -0.12 20.47 19.06
CA GLY A 152 1.17 21.15 18.97
C GLY A 152 1.55 21.97 20.20
N ARG A 153 2.83 22.31 20.24
CA ARG A 153 3.44 23.18 21.25
C ARG A 153 3.51 24.60 20.72
N ARG A 154 3.19 25.57 21.57
CA ARG A 154 3.36 27.01 21.26
C ARG A 154 4.79 27.47 21.54
N LEU A 155 5.12 28.69 21.09
CA LEU A 155 6.33 29.39 21.56
C LEU A 155 6.19 29.74 23.06
N ASP A 156 5.06 30.33 23.43
CA ASP A 156 4.69 30.67 24.81
C ASP A 156 3.31 30.08 25.16
N GLY A 157 3.14 29.69 26.43
CA GLY A 157 1.91 29.09 26.95
C GLY A 157 1.86 27.56 26.85
N PRO A 158 0.73 26.94 27.27
CA PRO A 158 0.58 25.49 27.25
C PRO A 158 0.46 24.94 25.83
N SER A 159 0.87 23.69 25.66
CA SER A 159 0.60 22.93 24.43
C SER A 159 -0.89 22.65 24.30
N VAL A 160 -1.38 22.63 23.05
CA VAL A 160 -2.82 22.65 22.75
C VAL A 160 -3.19 21.51 21.81
N VAL A 161 -4.31 20.86 22.10
CA VAL A 161 -5.03 20.01 21.16
C VAL A 161 -6.26 20.77 20.66
N ALA A 162 -6.40 20.87 19.36
CA ALA A 162 -7.49 21.59 18.71
C ALA A 162 -8.21 20.68 17.72
N LEU A 163 -9.52 20.91 17.55
CA LEU A 163 -10.33 20.20 16.58
C LEU A 163 -10.93 21.19 15.58
N TYR A 164 -10.67 20.93 14.29
CA TYR A 164 -11.16 21.74 13.17
C TYR A 164 -12.25 20.99 12.41
N ASP A 165 -13.25 21.73 11.94
CA ASP A 165 -14.24 21.25 11.00
C ASP A 165 -13.62 21.08 9.60
N LEU A 166 -13.85 19.93 8.95
CA LEU A 166 -13.29 19.66 7.61
C LEU A 166 -14.03 20.37 6.46
N VAL A 167 -15.26 20.84 6.67
CA VAL A 167 -16.05 21.57 5.67
C VAL A 167 -15.78 23.07 5.75
N THR A 168 -15.83 23.64 6.96
CA THR A 168 -15.72 25.11 7.15
C THR A 168 -14.30 25.57 7.47
N GLY A 169 -13.43 24.68 7.95
CA GLY A 169 -12.12 25.04 8.48
C GLY A 169 -12.19 25.86 9.77
N GLU A 170 -13.34 25.91 10.44
CA GLU A 170 -13.52 26.57 11.73
C GLU A 170 -12.98 25.70 12.86
N GLN A 171 -12.42 26.35 13.88
CA GLN A 171 -12.01 25.69 15.11
C GLN A 171 -13.26 25.36 15.94
N ARG A 172 -13.64 24.08 16.03
CA ARG A 172 -14.76 23.64 16.88
C ARG A 172 -14.43 23.82 18.37
N TRP A 173 -13.19 23.49 18.78
CA TRP A 173 -12.71 23.66 20.16
C TRP A 173 -11.18 23.59 20.27
N THR A 174 -10.67 24.04 21.41
CA THR A 174 -9.30 23.85 21.89
C THR A 174 -9.31 23.28 23.31
N ASN A 175 -8.36 22.39 23.61
CA ASN A 175 -8.16 21.80 24.92
C ASN A 175 -6.66 21.91 25.27
N GLU A 176 -6.38 22.68 26.32
CA GLU A 176 -5.04 22.93 26.89
C GLU A 176 -4.82 22.17 28.22
N ALA A 177 -5.89 21.51 28.69
CA ALA A 177 -5.94 20.75 29.94
C ALA A 177 -5.73 19.23 29.74
N LEU A 178 -5.60 18.76 28.49
CA LEU A 178 -5.48 17.32 28.16
C LEU A 178 -4.34 16.63 28.92
N PHE A 179 -3.21 17.35 29.04
CA PHE A 179 -1.98 16.90 29.70
C PHE A 179 -1.96 17.17 31.21
N GLU A 180 -3.07 17.63 31.80
CA GLU A 180 -3.21 17.72 33.24
C GLU A 180 -3.41 16.34 33.85
N GLN A 181 -2.75 16.14 35.00
CA GLN A 181 -2.84 14.91 35.76
C GLN A 181 -4.02 15.00 36.73
N ALA A 182 -4.82 13.94 36.78
CA ALA A 182 -5.90 13.81 37.76
C ALA A 182 -5.38 13.53 39.19
N GLU A 183 -4.09 13.21 39.36
CA GLU A 183 -3.48 13.08 40.68
C GLU A 183 -3.28 14.44 41.37
N PRO A 184 -3.42 14.52 42.72
CA PRO A 184 -3.12 15.73 43.47
C PRO A 184 -1.71 16.26 43.21
N LYS A 185 -1.56 17.59 43.12
CA LYS A 185 -0.27 18.27 42.93
C LYS A 185 0.73 17.82 44.00
N LYS A 186 1.80 17.15 43.57
CA LYS A 186 2.88 16.68 44.45
C LYS A 186 3.71 17.87 44.96
N ARG A 187 4.57 17.65 45.97
CA ARG A 187 5.47 18.68 46.54
C ARG A 187 6.93 18.27 46.36
N GLY A 188 7.83 19.26 46.35
CA GLY A 188 9.28 19.04 46.22
C GLY A 188 9.65 18.27 44.94
N PHE A 189 10.54 17.28 45.07
CA PHE A 189 10.97 16.41 43.96
C PHE A 189 9.79 15.75 43.20
N GLY A 190 8.71 15.40 43.90
CA GLY A 190 7.52 14.83 43.26
C GLY A 190 6.83 15.81 42.30
N ALA A 191 6.89 17.12 42.58
CA ALA A 191 6.38 18.16 41.67
C ALA A 191 7.27 18.32 40.44
N MET A 192 8.60 18.25 40.63
CA MET A 192 9.58 18.32 39.54
C MET A 192 9.39 17.15 38.56
N MET A 193 9.29 15.92 39.06
CA MET A 193 9.03 14.74 38.22
C MET A 193 7.67 14.79 37.52
N GLN A 194 6.63 15.29 38.21
CA GLN A 194 5.30 15.51 37.63
C GLN A 194 5.33 16.54 36.48
N GLY A 195 6.10 17.62 36.64
CA GLY A 195 6.33 18.62 35.59
C GLY A 195 7.11 18.04 34.39
N LEU A 196 8.20 17.31 34.63
CA LEU A 196 8.98 16.67 33.55
C LEU A 196 8.16 15.68 32.73
N GLN A 197 7.33 14.85 33.39
CA GLN A 197 6.43 13.92 32.71
C GLN A 197 5.37 14.64 31.86
N ARG A 198 4.82 15.76 32.34
CA ARG A 198 3.90 16.62 31.58
C ARG A 198 4.59 17.21 30.34
N THR A 199 5.80 17.77 30.49
CA THR A 199 6.55 18.35 29.35
C THR A 199 6.91 17.30 28.29
N ALA A 200 7.21 16.06 28.70
CA ALA A 200 7.44 14.95 27.77
C ALA A 200 6.16 14.53 27.03
N ALA A 201 5.03 14.45 27.73
CA ALA A 201 3.72 14.17 27.14
C ALA A 201 3.30 15.24 26.12
N GLU A 202 3.45 16.52 26.47
CA GLU A 202 3.20 17.66 25.57
C GLU A 202 4.14 17.70 24.34
N GLY A 203 5.31 17.04 24.41
CA GLY A 203 6.25 16.91 23.30
C GLY A 203 6.03 15.68 22.41
N SER A 204 5.11 14.78 22.77
CA SER A 204 4.95 13.48 22.13
C SER A 204 3.77 13.43 21.15
N ALA A 205 3.90 12.59 20.12
CA ALA A 205 2.77 12.29 19.24
C ALA A 205 1.68 11.58 20.04
N LEU A 206 0.44 12.05 19.89
CA LEU A 206 -0.71 11.34 20.42
C LEU A 206 -1.00 10.15 19.52
N GLU A 207 -1.18 8.98 20.12
CA GLU A 207 -1.92 7.91 19.46
C GLU A 207 -3.42 8.25 19.54
N VAL A 208 -4.13 8.20 18.41
CA VAL A 208 -5.48 8.80 18.26
C VAL A 208 -6.44 7.85 17.55
N LEU A 209 -7.46 7.41 18.29
CA LEU A 209 -8.54 6.55 17.81
C LEU A 209 -9.88 7.31 17.76
N GLN A 210 -10.56 7.23 16.62
CA GLN A 210 -11.96 7.63 16.48
C GLN A 210 -12.88 6.51 16.98
N ALA A 211 -13.62 6.76 18.05
CA ALA A 211 -14.61 5.86 18.62
C ALA A 211 -16.03 6.29 18.19
N GLY A 212 -16.31 6.18 16.89
CA GLY A 212 -17.53 6.71 16.29
C GLY A 212 -17.54 8.24 16.11
N PRO A 213 -18.66 8.85 15.71
CA PRO A 213 -18.74 10.28 15.40
C PRO A 213 -18.62 11.18 16.64
N ASP A 214 -18.87 10.65 17.84
CA ASP A 214 -19.06 11.42 19.07
C ASP A 214 -17.89 11.37 20.07
N MET A 215 -16.89 10.51 19.84
CA MET A 215 -15.80 10.28 20.80
C MET A 215 -14.45 10.10 20.10
N ILE A 216 -13.42 10.71 20.71
CA ILE A 216 -12.02 10.58 20.30
C ILE A 216 -11.25 10.06 21.51
N VAL A 217 -10.62 8.90 21.41
CA VAL A 217 -9.77 8.37 22.48
C VAL A 217 -8.30 8.62 22.12
N VAL A 218 -7.54 9.16 23.07
CA VAL A 218 -6.11 9.47 22.87
C VAL A 218 -5.26 8.92 24.01
N HIS A 219 -4.05 8.48 23.68
CA HIS A 219 -3.00 8.18 24.67
C HIS A 219 -2.06 9.38 24.82
N THR A 220 -1.70 9.70 26.06
CA THR A 220 -1.01 10.95 26.44
C THR A 220 0.29 10.73 27.22
N LEU A 221 0.89 9.53 27.19
CA LEU A 221 1.96 9.04 28.09
C LEU A 221 1.63 9.03 29.61
N ILE A 222 0.63 9.79 30.04
CA ILE A 222 0.04 9.82 31.39
C ILE A 222 -1.30 9.07 31.47
N GLY A 223 -1.55 8.17 30.51
CA GLY A 223 -2.76 7.36 30.39
C GLY A 223 -3.68 7.77 29.24
N LEU A 224 -4.87 7.19 29.25
CA LEU A 224 -5.92 7.40 28.25
C LEU A 224 -6.80 8.60 28.62
N ARG A 225 -7.32 9.28 27.60
CA ARG A 225 -8.35 10.32 27.68
C ARG A 225 -9.38 10.06 26.59
N ALA A 226 -10.66 9.98 26.95
CA ALA A 226 -11.74 10.07 25.96
C ALA A 226 -12.29 11.48 25.94
N LEU A 227 -12.27 12.08 24.75
CA LEU A 227 -12.78 13.42 24.49
C LEU A 227 -14.15 13.33 23.81
N ASP A 228 -15.05 14.20 24.26
CA ASP A 228 -16.27 14.52 23.53
C ASP A 228 -15.90 15.20 22.20
N ALA A 229 -16.26 14.59 21.07
CA ALA A 229 -15.85 15.12 19.76
C ALA A 229 -16.47 16.49 19.43
N ARG A 230 -17.57 16.87 20.08
CA ARG A 230 -18.28 18.14 19.83
C ARG A 230 -17.74 19.29 20.68
N THR A 231 -17.23 19.01 21.88
CA THR A 231 -16.86 20.05 22.87
C THR A 231 -15.40 20.00 23.32
N GLY A 232 -14.67 18.89 23.07
CA GLY A 232 -13.29 18.70 23.53
C GLY A 232 -13.16 18.38 25.01
N ALA A 233 -14.27 18.32 25.75
CA ALA A 233 -14.29 17.97 27.16
C ALA A 233 -13.88 16.50 27.38
N VAL A 234 -13.09 16.24 28.42
CA VAL A 234 -12.73 14.88 28.84
C VAL A 234 -13.97 14.21 29.43
N ARG A 235 -14.54 13.23 28.72
CA ARG A 235 -15.67 12.41 29.20
C ARG A 235 -15.22 11.42 30.28
N TRP A 236 -14.08 10.77 30.06
CA TRP A 236 -13.46 9.87 31.02
C TRP A 236 -11.93 9.83 30.86
N SER A 237 -11.25 9.37 31.91
CA SER A 237 -9.80 9.16 31.95
C SER A 237 -9.50 7.78 32.53
N ALA A 238 -8.60 7.03 31.91
CA ALA A 238 -8.22 5.70 32.38
C ALA A 238 -6.70 5.54 32.44
N ALA A 239 -6.21 4.83 33.45
CA ALA A 239 -4.80 4.45 33.56
C ALA A 239 -4.54 3.15 32.77
N LEU A 240 -3.33 3.03 32.22
CA LEU A 240 -2.82 1.74 31.74
C LEU A 240 -2.33 0.92 32.96
N PRO A 241 -2.69 -0.37 33.10
CA PRO A 241 -2.24 -1.22 34.21
C PRO A 241 -0.71 -1.40 34.25
N THR A 242 -0.01 -0.51 34.96
CA THR A 242 1.43 -0.66 35.20
C THR A 242 1.71 -1.76 36.24
N ALA A 243 2.54 -2.74 35.88
CA ALA A 243 2.86 -3.89 36.74
C ALA A 243 3.56 -3.54 38.07
N THR A 244 4.15 -2.35 38.18
CA THR A 244 4.92 -1.91 39.37
C THR A 244 4.66 -0.44 39.67
N ARG A 245 4.54 -0.09 40.96
CA ARG A 245 4.35 1.29 41.48
C ARG A 245 5.50 2.28 41.19
N TRP A 246 6.55 1.81 40.52
CA TRP A 246 7.77 2.52 40.12
C TRP A 246 8.14 2.22 38.65
N ALA A 247 7.23 1.62 37.87
CA ALA A 247 7.44 1.39 36.44
C ALA A 247 7.52 2.73 35.68
N GLN A 248 8.21 2.71 34.54
CA GLN A 248 8.14 3.81 33.57
C GLN A 248 6.74 3.84 32.93
N SER A 249 6.33 4.99 32.37
CA SER A 249 5.17 5.02 31.46
C SER A 249 5.40 4.00 30.34
N PRO A 250 4.36 3.24 29.91
CA PRO A 250 4.52 2.32 28.79
C PRO A 250 5.00 3.03 27.54
N ARG A 251 5.95 2.41 26.82
CA ARG A 251 6.67 3.06 25.71
C ARG A 251 5.95 2.89 24.39
N HIS A 252 5.46 1.68 24.12
CA HIS A 252 4.82 1.30 22.88
C HIS A 252 3.33 1.10 23.15
N VAL A 253 2.48 2.04 22.73
CA VAL A 253 1.03 2.02 23.01
C VAL A 253 0.25 2.32 21.73
N GLN A 254 -0.69 1.44 21.36
CA GLN A 254 -1.56 1.60 20.19
C GLN A 254 -3.03 1.43 20.58
N LEU A 255 -3.93 2.10 19.86
CA LEU A 255 -5.37 2.13 20.15
C LEU A 255 -6.18 1.50 19.02
N TYR A 256 -6.83 0.37 19.30
CA TYR A 256 -7.58 -0.42 18.32
C TYR A 256 -9.10 -0.32 18.56
N PRO A 257 -9.91 -0.03 17.53
CA PRO A 257 -11.36 -0.21 17.59
C PRO A 257 -11.70 -1.70 17.64
N SER A 258 -12.69 -2.12 18.43
CA SER A 258 -13.18 -3.49 18.33
C SER A 258 -14.02 -3.66 17.06
N LEU A 259 -13.67 -4.63 16.21
CA LEU A 259 -14.37 -4.87 14.96
C LEU A 259 -15.76 -5.49 15.16
N ASN A 260 -15.96 -6.21 16.26
CA ASN A 260 -17.15 -7.02 16.52
C ASN A 260 -18.02 -6.52 17.68
N LYS A 261 -17.55 -5.58 18.52
CA LYS A 261 -18.28 -5.09 19.71
C LYS A 261 -18.07 -3.57 19.87
N SER A 262 -19.04 -2.76 19.45
CA SER A 262 -18.94 -1.28 19.47
C SER A 262 -18.98 -0.63 20.87
N ASP A 263 -19.02 -1.43 21.94
CA ASP A 263 -18.99 -0.98 23.33
C ASP A 263 -17.56 -0.79 23.88
N ARG A 264 -16.52 -1.17 23.13
CA ARG A 264 -15.15 -1.28 23.63
C ARG A 264 -14.05 -0.97 22.60
N ILE A 265 -12.88 -0.67 23.14
CA ILE A 265 -11.59 -0.61 22.42
C ILE A 265 -10.60 -1.58 23.04
N TYR A 266 -9.56 -1.93 22.28
CA TYR A 266 -8.39 -2.62 22.80
C TYR A 266 -7.17 -1.69 22.77
N VAL A 267 -6.30 -1.82 23.77
CA VAL A 267 -5.07 -1.03 23.89
C VAL A 267 -3.91 -1.99 24.14
N SER A 268 -2.95 -2.04 23.21
CA SER A 268 -1.64 -2.65 23.50
C SER A 268 -0.80 -1.67 24.30
N PHE A 269 0.00 -2.17 25.23
CA PHE A 269 1.02 -1.40 25.93
C PHE A 269 2.19 -2.30 26.34
N ASP A 270 3.34 -2.08 25.72
CA ASP A 270 4.54 -2.94 25.81
C ASP A 270 4.18 -4.45 25.69
N ASP A 271 4.36 -5.28 26.73
CA ASP A 271 4.08 -6.73 26.70
C ASP A 271 2.62 -7.13 26.99
N HIS A 272 1.68 -6.18 27.01
CA HIS A 272 0.31 -6.37 27.49
C HIS A 272 -0.80 -5.84 26.55
N LEU A 273 -1.98 -6.44 26.62
CA LEU A 273 -3.21 -6.01 25.93
C LEU A 273 -4.37 -5.87 26.93
N MET A 274 -5.14 -4.78 26.86
CA MET A 274 -6.33 -4.54 27.70
C MET A 274 -7.55 -4.11 26.87
N ALA A 275 -8.74 -4.53 27.28
CA ALA A 275 -10.00 -4.00 26.76
C ALA A 275 -10.58 -2.93 27.69
N TYR A 276 -11.07 -1.82 27.11
CA TYR A 276 -11.70 -0.73 27.85
C TYR A 276 -13.11 -0.44 27.33
N SER A 277 -14.03 -0.19 28.26
CA SER A 277 -15.37 0.33 28.02
C SER A 277 -15.30 1.71 27.36
N LEU A 278 -15.98 1.87 26.21
CA LEU A 278 -16.11 3.18 25.59
C LEU A 278 -17.07 4.11 26.35
N ALA A 279 -18.00 3.58 27.15
CA ALA A 279 -18.98 4.39 27.86
C ALA A 279 -18.33 5.26 28.95
N ASP A 280 -17.38 4.70 29.70
CA ASP A 280 -16.86 5.26 30.95
C ASP A 280 -15.36 5.01 31.21
N GLY A 281 -14.65 4.33 30.31
CA GLY A 281 -13.22 4.05 30.45
C GLY A 281 -12.88 2.96 31.47
N GLN A 282 -13.86 2.22 31.99
CA GLN A 282 -13.57 1.08 32.87
C GLN A 282 -12.84 -0.04 32.10
N ALA A 283 -11.84 -0.65 32.75
CA ALA A 283 -11.20 -1.86 32.23
C ALA A 283 -12.19 -3.03 32.26
N LEU A 284 -12.42 -3.66 31.11
CA LEU A 284 -13.40 -4.74 30.96
C LEU A 284 -12.84 -6.12 31.35
N TRP A 285 -11.52 -6.23 31.46
CA TRP A 285 -10.82 -7.45 31.85
C TRP A 285 -10.17 -7.25 33.23
N ALA A 286 -10.30 -8.25 34.12
CA ALA A 286 -9.79 -8.14 35.48
C ALA A 286 -8.24 -8.02 35.57
N LYS A 287 -7.55 -8.45 34.50
CA LYS A 287 -6.11 -8.27 34.26
C LYS A 287 -5.90 -8.11 32.75
N PRO A 288 -4.85 -7.41 32.29
CA PRO A 288 -4.47 -7.45 30.88
C PRO A 288 -4.02 -8.85 30.47
N ALA A 289 -4.24 -9.20 29.20
CA ALA A 289 -3.55 -10.31 28.55
C ALA A 289 -2.06 -9.96 28.36
N SER A 290 -1.18 -10.96 28.22
CA SER A 290 0.27 -10.74 28.13
C SER A 290 0.99 -11.74 27.22
N VAL A 291 2.10 -11.33 26.62
CA VAL A 291 3.00 -12.13 25.76
C VAL A 291 4.42 -12.20 26.33
N GLU A 292 5.31 -13.05 25.77
CA GLU A 292 6.77 -12.93 25.98
C GLU A 292 7.36 -12.07 24.84
N GLY A 293 7.35 -10.73 24.98
CA GLY A 293 7.81 -9.76 23.96
C GLY A 293 6.99 -8.46 23.98
N ASN A 294 7.36 -7.44 23.21
CA ASN A 294 6.52 -6.25 23.02
C ASN A 294 5.44 -6.55 21.96
N ILE A 295 4.19 -6.12 22.16
CA ILE A 295 3.13 -6.25 21.16
C ILE A 295 3.32 -5.18 20.09
N ARG A 296 3.71 -5.61 18.89
CA ARG A 296 3.90 -4.75 17.71
C ARG A 296 2.56 -4.35 17.07
N ASP A 297 1.58 -5.25 17.11
CA ASP A 297 0.29 -5.16 16.41
C ASP A 297 -0.67 -6.27 16.91
N ILE A 298 -1.97 -6.20 16.57
CA ILE A 298 -2.97 -7.26 16.87
C ILE A 298 -3.82 -7.65 15.65
N VAL A 299 -4.25 -8.91 15.60
CA VAL A 299 -5.25 -9.38 14.62
C VAL A 299 -6.52 -9.84 15.33
N GLN A 300 -7.65 -9.21 15.02
CA GLN A 300 -8.96 -9.52 15.62
C GLN A 300 -9.69 -10.62 14.83
N HIS A 301 -9.32 -11.87 15.10
CA HIS A 301 -10.00 -13.03 14.53
C HIS A 301 -11.31 -13.33 15.26
N PRO A 302 -12.37 -13.90 14.63
CA PRO A 302 -13.61 -14.24 15.34
C PRO A 302 -13.44 -15.16 16.56
N ALA A 303 -12.39 -15.98 16.59
CA ALA A 303 -12.09 -16.89 17.72
C ALA A 303 -11.25 -16.25 18.86
N GLY A 304 -10.73 -15.04 18.68
CA GLY A 304 -9.91 -14.34 19.69
C GLY A 304 -8.98 -13.29 19.09
N ILE A 305 -8.35 -12.48 19.95
CA ILE A 305 -7.39 -11.45 19.53
C ILE A 305 -5.98 -12.03 19.57
N ILE A 306 -5.33 -12.12 18.41
CA ILE A 306 -3.94 -12.54 18.30
C ILE A 306 -3.05 -11.34 18.63
N MET A 307 -2.16 -11.50 19.62
CA MET A 307 -1.13 -10.52 19.94
C MET A 307 0.14 -10.88 19.17
N LEU A 308 0.74 -9.94 18.43
CA LEU A 308 1.94 -10.19 17.62
C LEU A 308 3.20 -9.68 18.36
N PRO A 309 3.99 -10.55 18.99
CA PRO A 309 5.16 -10.13 19.77
C PRO A 309 6.41 -9.96 18.91
N GLU A 310 7.19 -8.94 19.23
CA GLU A 310 8.59 -8.78 18.83
C GLU A 310 9.51 -8.69 20.05
N ALA A 311 10.82 -8.89 19.87
CA ALA A 311 11.79 -8.57 20.90
C ALA A 311 11.76 -7.07 21.22
N PRO A 312 11.85 -6.69 22.51
CA PRO A 312 12.11 -5.31 22.87
C PRO A 312 13.48 -4.86 22.32
N PRO A 313 13.65 -3.55 22.01
CA PRO A 313 14.91 -2.99 21.54
C PRO A 313 16.10 -3.27 22.47
N GLU A 314 17.31 -3.26 21.92
CA GLU A 314 18.52 -3.56 22.72
C GLU A 314 18.74 -2.50 23.81
N GLY A 315 18.79 -2.95 25.06
CA GLY A 315 18.91 -2.10 26.24
C GLY A 315 17.59 -1.80 26.98
N GLU A 316 16.43 -2.24 26.49
CA GLU A 316 15.16 -2.06 27.21
C GLU A 316 14.92 -3.08 28.35
N PRO A 317 14.30 -2.67 29.48
CA PRO A 317 14.23 -3.46 30.72
C PRO A 317 13.02 -4.41 30.82
N THR A 318 12.17 -4.49 29.79
CA THR A 318 11.07 -5.47 29.68
C THR A 318 11.60 -6.90 29.82
N ARG A 319 10.86 -7.74 30.57
CA ARG A 319 11.19 -9.11 31.03
C ARG A 319 12.21 -9.89 30.17
N SER A 320 13.50 -9.58 30.35
CA SER A 320 14.69 -10.21 29.75
C SER A 320 14.52 -10.70 28.30
N ARG A 321 14.84 -9.86 27.30
CA ARG A 321 14.95 -10.22 25.86
C ARG A 321 15.57 -11.61 25.69
N ARG A 322 14.74 -12.61 25.41
CA ARG A 322 15.16 -14.01 25.45
C ARG A 322 15.89 -14.36 24.18
N VAL A 323 17.19 -14.64 24.30
CA VAL A 323 18.03 -15.08 23.17
C VAL A 323 18.51 -16.51 23.43
N ILE A 324 18.34 -17.40 22.46
CA ILE A 324 18.87 -18.77 22.46
C ILE A 324 19.69 -18.95 21.18
N ASN A 325 20.96 -19.33 21.30
CA ASN A 325 21.89 -19.53 20.18
C ASN A 325 21.99 -18.31 19.23
N GLY A 326 21.87 -17.09 19.77
CA GLY A 326 21.86 -15.84 18.99
C GLY A 326 20.47 -15.43 18.44
N VAL A 327 19.47 -16.31 18.49
CA VAL A 327 18.12 -16.04 17.99
C VAL A 327 17.19 -15.58 19.11
N VAL A 328 16.46 -14.49 18.88
CA VAL A 328 15.34 -14.05 19.74
C VAL A 328 14.28 -15.15 19.83
N GLN A 329 13.67 -15.31 21.01
CA GLN A 329 12.52 -16.17 21.23
C GLN A 329 11.39 -15.30 21.80
N THR A 330 10.31 -15.13 21.03
CA THR A 330 9.08 -14.49 21.54
C THR A 330 8.06 -15.55 21.95
N GLY A 331 7.02 -15.14 22.68
CA GLY A 331 5.92 -15.99 23.11
C GLY A 331 4.58 -15.37 22.72
N LEU A 332 4.05 -15.80 21.59
CA LEU A 332 2.75 -15.39 21.07
C LEU A 332 1.62 -15.99 21.91
N ASN A 333 0.49 -15.29 22.00
CA ASN A 333 -0.72 -15.84 22.59
C ASN A 333 -1.97 -15.17 21.99
N VAL A 334 -3.13 -15.80 22.22
CA VAL A 334 -4.44 -15.29 21.79
C VAL A 334 -5.22 -14.90 23.04
N ALA A 335 -5.74 -13.68 23.10
CA ALA A 335 -6.62 -13.21 24.18
C ALA A 335 -8.10 -13.47 23.85
N ARG A 336 -8.87 -13.90 24.85
CA ARG A 336 -10.33 -14.05 24.74
C ARG A 336 -11.01 -12.68 24.86
N TYR A 337 -12.05 -12.45 24.05
CA TYR A 337 -12.79 -11.18 24.02
C TYR A 337 -13.57 -10.90 25.31
N GLU A 338 -13.89 -11.97 26.04
CA GLU A 338 -14.81 -12.00 27.17
C GLU A 338 -14.17 -11.43 28.43
N ASP A 339 -12.97 -11.91 28.77
CA ASP A 339 -12.33 -11.69 30.07
C ASP A 339 -10.81 -11.39 30.00
N GLY A 340 -10.23 -11.38 28.80
CA GLY A 340 -8.79 -11.14 28.61
C GLY A 340 -7.90 -12.34 28.96
N THR A 341 -8.48 -13.49 29.32
CA THR A 341 -7.68 -14.70 29.55
C THR A 341 -7.02 -15.16 28.25
N THR A 342 -5.82 -15.73 28.37
CA THR A 342 -5.12 -16.28 27.22
C THR A 342 -5.64 -17.67 26.87
N VAL A 343 -5.81 -17.94 25.57
CA VAL A 343 -6.28 -19.24 25.06
C VAL A 343 -5.31 -20.35 25.47
N ALA A 344 -4.00 -20.10 25.36
CA ALA A 344 -2.96 -20.98 25.88
C ALA A 344 -2.51 -20.53 27.28
N THR A 345 -2.40 -21.49 28.22
CA THR A 345 -1.93 -21.26 29.60
C THR A 345 -0.43 -21.00 29.73
N LYS A 346 0.32 -21.24 28.65
CA LYS A 346 1.71 -20.84 28.43
C LYS A 346 1.79 -20.28 27.03
N SER A 347 2.50 -19.16 26.84
CA SER A 347 2.64 -18.56 25.52
C SER A 347 3.34 -19.50 24.54
N LEU A 348 2.85 -19.49 23.30
CA LEU A 348 3.35 -20.25 22.18
C LEU A 348 4.71 -19.68 21.77
N ARG A 349 5.79 -20.42 22.04
CA ARG A 349 7.16 -20.01 21.72
C ARG A 349 7.36 -19.97 20.21
N MET A 350 7.65 -18.79 19.68
CA MET A 350 8.01 -18.58 18.28
C MET A 350 9.54 -18.49 18.16
N HIS A 351 10.10 -19.10 17.12
CA HIS A 351 11.53 -18.99 16.84
C HIS A 351 11.83 -17.68 16.08
N GLY A 352 11.74 -16.55 16.78
CA GLY A 352 11.99 -15.21 16.23
C GLY A 352 10.99 -14.13 16.67
N ASN A 353 10.93 -13.03 15.92
CA ASN A 353 9.92 -11.96 16.04
C ASN A 353 8.71 -12.27 15.14
N VAL A 354 7.47 -12.06 15.59
CA VAL A 354 6.27 -12.24 14.75
C VAL A 354 6.02 -10.97 13.94
N ILE A 355 6.62 -10.92 12.75
CA ILE A 355 6.64 -9.73 11.89
C ILE A 355 5.35 -9.50 11.10
N ASP A 356 4.58 -10.55 10.80
CA ASP A 356 3.30 -10.45 10.07
C ASP A 356 2.33 -11.60 10.42
N ALA A 357 1.04 -11.41 10.16
CA ALA A 357 -0.02 -12.37 10.47
C ALA A 357 -1.21 -12.24 9.50
N MET A 358 -1.24 -13.08 8.47
CA MET A 358 -2.23 -13.03 7.39
C MET A 358 -3.39 -14.01 7.64
N VAL A 359 -4.64 -13.54 7.67
CA VAL A 359 -5.82 -14.39 7.93
C VAL A 359 -6.16 -15.23 6.68
N ALA A 360 -6.10 -16.56 6.83
CA ALA A 360 -6.34 -17.53 5.77
C ALA A 360 -7.45 -18.52 6.18
N GLY A 361 -8.70 -18.18 5.85
CA GLY A 361 -9.87 -18.99 6.20
C GLY A 361 -10.22 -18.91 7.68
N ASP A 362 -10.11 -20.04 8.38
CA ASP A 362 -10.37 -20.22 9.82
C ASP A 362 -9.11 -19.99 10.69
N ALA A 363 -7.96 -19.81 10.06
CA ALA A 363 -6.65 -19.79 10.66
C ALA A 363 -5.86 -18.53 10.25
N VAL A 364 -4.69 -18.36 10.87
CA VAL A 364 -3.79 -17.23 10.56
C VAL A 364 -2.39 -17.76 10.26
N VAL A 365 -1.83 -17.33 9.14
CA VAL A 365 -0.46 -17.63 8.75
C VAL A 365 0.44 -16.56 9.35
N LEU A 366 1.29 -16.98 10.29
CA LEU A 366 2.28 -16.15 10.96
C LEU A 366 3.55 -16.13 10.12
N ALA A 367 4.13 -14.94 9.92
CA ALA A 367 5.51 -14.77 9.45
C ALA A 367 6.41 -14.41 10.63
N VAL A 368 7.56 -15.09 10.72
CA VAL A 368 8.50 -14.98 11.83
C VAL A 368 9.89 -14.64 11.27
N ASP A 369 10.54 -13.59 11.79
CA ASP A 369 11.94 -13.28 11.47
C ASP A 369 12.89 -13.87 12.52
N ALA A 370 13.83 -14.68 12.05
CA ALA A 370 14.96 -15.21 12.81
C ALA A 370 16.17 -15.42 11.90
N GLU A 371 17.38 -15.21 12.43
CA GLU A 371 18.64 -15.36 11.67
C GLU A 371 18.69 -14.54 10.36
N SER A 372 17.95 -13.41 10.29
CA SER A 372 17.69 -12.63 9.08
C SER A 372 17.02 -13.45 7.96
N ARG A 373 15.99 -14.22 8.33
CA ARG A 373 15.25 -15.14 7.45
C ARG A 373 13.78 -15.20 7.89
N THR A 374 12.89 -15.22 6.92
CA THR A 374 11.47 -15.49 7.17
C THR A 374 11.22 -16.98 7.35
N PHE A 375 10.53 -17.33 8.42
CA PHE A 375 9.87 -18.62 8.63
C PHE A 375 8.36 -18.40 8.68
N VAL A 376 7.57 -19.43 8.37
CA VAL A 376 6.10 -19.37 8.45
C VAL A 376 5.52 -20.53 9.26
N ASN A 377 4.39 -20.27 9.91
CA ASN A 377 3.57 -21.31 10.52
C ASN A 377 2.08 -20.94 10.45
N VAL A 378 1.18 -21.92 10.50
CA VAL A 378 -0.27 -21.71 10.45
C VAL A 378 -0.83 -21.95 11.85
N MET A 379 -1.38 -20.92 12.48
CA MET A 379 -2.01 -21.03 13.79
C MET A 379 -3.52 -21.27 13.66
N ASP A 380 -3.99 -22.30 14.37
CA ASP A 380 -5.39 -22.41 14.75
C ASP A 380 -5.67 -21.47 15.92
N VAL A 381 -6.56 -20.50 15.72
CA VAL A 381 -6.77 -19.40 16.66
C VAL A 381 -7.66 -19.80 17.83
N ALA A 382 -8.56 -20.78 17.66
CA ALA A 382 -9.50 -21.20 18.69
C ALA A 382 -8.81 -22.00 19.81
N THR A 383 -7.77 -22.75 19.46
CA THR A 383 -6.91 -23.53 20.37
C THR A 383 -5.57 -22.87 20.68
N ALA A 384 -5.18 -21.83 19.93
CA ALA A 384 -3.84 -21.22 19.94
C ALA A 384 -2.71 -22.25 19.70
N THR A 385 -2.91 -23.16 18.74
CA THR A 385 -1.94 -24.22 18.38
C THR A 385 -1.45 -24.08 16.95
N LEU A 386 -0.16 -24.36 16.72
CA LEU A 386 0.42 -24.39 15.38
C LEU A 386 0.07 -25.70 14.67
N ARG A 387 -0.33 -25.60 13.39
CA ARG A 387 -0.61 -26.74 12.51
C ARG A 387 0.69 -27.38 11.99
N LEU A 388 1.79 -26.61 11.84
CA LEU A 388 3.13 -27.16 11.54
C LEU A 388 3.93 -27.43 12.82
N LYS A 389 4.56 -28.61 12.88
CA LYS A 389 5.38 -29.09 14.04
C LYS A 389 6.64 -28.24 14.29
N LYS A 390 7.07 -27.46 13.31
CA LYS A 390 8.18 -26.49 13.34
C LYS A 390 7.83 -25.37 12.37
N ASP A 391 8.35 -24.18 12.63
CA ASP A 391 8.25 -23.05 11.69
C ASP A 391 9.07 -23.37 10.43
N VAL A 392 8.47 -23.21 9.25
CA VAL A 392 9.07 -23.61 7.97
C VAL A 392 9.73 -22.41 7.32
N LYS A 393 11.02 -22.51 7.06
CA LYS A 393 11.79 -21.45 6.39
C LYS A 393 11.28 -21.24 4.97
N ILE A 394 11.12 -19.97 4.57
CA ILE A 394 10.87 -19.57 3.18
C ILE A 394 12.00 -18.67 2.66
N LYS A 395 11.99 -18.36 1.37
CA LYS A 395 12.81 -17.31 0.75
C LYS A 395 12.04 -15.99 0.70
N GLY A 396 12.69 -14.86 0.96
CA GLY A 396 12.07 -13.53 0.95
C GLY A 396 11.09 -13.30 2.10
N GLN A 397 10.32 -12.21 2.02
CA GLN A 397 9.29 -11.80 2.99
C GLN A 397 7.90 -12.26 2.56
N LEU A 398 7.00 -12.61 3.47
CA LEU A 398 5.64 -13.06 3.12
C LEU A 398 4.83 -11.95 2.39
N ALA A 399 3.90 -12.35 1.52
CA ALA A 399 3.11 -11.42 0.69
C ALA A 399 1.75 -11.95 0.22
N TYR A 400 1.65 -13.25 -0.06
CA TYR A 400 0.38 -13.93 -0.36
C TYR A 400 0.34 -15.25 0.41
N VAL A 401 -0.85 -15.60 0.91
CA VAL A 401 -1.10 -16.91 1.51
C VAL A 401 -2.47 -17.44 1.12
N GLU A 402 -2.58 -18.76 1.03
CA GLU A 402 -3.85 -19.46 0.87
C GLU A 402 -3.77 -20.85 1.52
N LEU A 403 -4.77 -21.21 2.32
CA LEU A 403 -4.97 -22.61 2.72
C LEU A 403 -5.76 -23.32 1.61
N THR A 404 -5.08 -24.26 0.96
CA THR A 404 -5.60 -25.06 -0.16
C THR A 404 -5.75 -26.53 0.24
N PRO A 405 -6.48 -27.35 -0.53
CA PRO A 405 -6.46 -28.81 -0.38
C PRO A 405 -5.05 -29.43 -0.45
N ALA A 406 -4.10 -28.75 -1.10
CA ALA A 406 -2.72 -29.17 -1.20
C ALA A 406 -1.83 -28.72 -0.02
N GLY A 407 -2.29 -27.82 0.86
CA GLY A 407 -1.52 -27.24 1.96
C GLY A 407 -1.48 -25.71 1.92
N LEU A 408 -0.50 -25.10 2.59
CA LEU A 408 -0.29 -23.64 2.57
C LEU A 408 0.42 -23.24 1.27
N LEU A 409 -0.32 -22.69 0.31
CA LEU A 409 0.24 -21.99 -0.84
C LEU A 409 0.67 -20.59 -0.42
N TYR A 410 1.86 -20.16 -0.82
CA TYR A 410 2.34 -18.79 -0.58
C TYR A 410 3.12 -18.22 -1.76
N VAL A 411 3.12 -16.88 -1.85
CA VAL A 411 4.08 -16.09 -2.65
C VAL A 411 4.81 -15.17 -1.69
N SER A 412 6.14 -15.07 -1.85
CA SER A 412 6.95 -14.09 -1.11
C SER A 412 7.38 -12.91 -1.99
N ARG A 413 7.92 -11.88 -1.34
CA ARG A 413 8.57 -10.71 -1.93
C ARG A 413 10.08 -10.79 -1.68
N PRO A 414 10.91 -10.32 -2.62
CA PRO A 414 12.37 -10.29 -2.48
C PRO A 414 12.82 -9.30 -1.41
N ASP A 415 14.07 -9.47 -0.97
CA ASP A 415 14.87 -8.43 -0.33
C ASP A 415 16.22 -8.28 -1.05
N ALA A 416 17.10 -7.41 -0.55
CA ALA A 416 18.42 -7.14 -1.14
C ALA A 416 19.37 -8.36 -1.15
N THR A 417 19.04 -9.42 -0.41
CA THR A 417 19.90 -10.57 -0.13
C THR A 417 19.22 -11.93 -0.42
N ILE A 418 17.90 -12.02 -0.33
CA ILE A 418 17.10 -13.23 -0.60
C ILE A 418 16.08 -12.96 -1.71
N ASN A 419 15.96 -13.90 -2.64
CA ASN A 419 14.95 -13.87 -3.69
C ASN A 419 13.54 -14.21 -3.18
N ALA A 420 12.51 -13.86 -3.95
CA ALA A 420 11.17 -14.40 -3.76
C ALA A 420 11.03 -15.82 -4.32
N GLU A 421 10.03 -16.54 -3.82
CA GLU A 421 9.58 -17.83 -4.33
C GLU A 421 8.04 -17.98 -4.26
N VAL A 422 7.49 -18.90 -5.06
CA VAL A 422 6.17 -19.52 -4.85
C VAL A 422 6.38 -20.98 -4.49
N ASN A 423 5.75 -21.44 -3.40
CA ASN A 423 5.77 -22.85 -3.00
C ASN A 423 4.47 -23.22 -2.27
N ILE A 424 4.29 -24.52 -2.01
CA ILE A 424 3.22 -25.05 -1.17
C ILE A 424 3.85 -25.87 -0.04
N ILE A 425 3.53 -25.54 1.21
CA ILE A 425 3.97 -26.29 2.38
C ILE A 425 2.90 -27.33 2.73
N ASP A 426 3.29 -28.61 2.75
CA ASP A 426 2.43 -29.67 3.27
C ASP A 426 2.23 -29.51 4.78
N LEU A 427 0.98 -29.45 5.23
CA LEU A 427 0.70 -29.19 6.64
C LEU A 427 0.97 -30.40 7.57
N ALA A 428 1.09 -31.62 7.04
CA ALA A 428 1.34 -32.82 7.83
C ALA A 428 2.84 -33.11 8.03
N THR A 429 3.65 -32.84 6.99
CA THR A 429 5.12 -33.02 7.03
C THR A 429 5.88 -31.75 7.38
N GLY A 430 5.40 -30.57 6.97
CA GLY A 430 6.14 -29.31 7.00
C GLY A 430 7.12 -29.13 5.84
N GLU A 431 7.03 -29.97 4.80
CA GLU A 431 7.93 -29.92 3.64
C GLU A 431 7.34 -29.07 2.50
N GLN A 432 8.22 -28.38 1.77
CA GLN A 432 7.88 -27.70 0.51
C GLN A 432 7.62 -28.74 -0.59
N LYS A 433 6.47 -28.63 -1.28
CA LYS A 433 6.08 -29.55 -2.37
C LYS A 433 6.82 -29.30 -3.67
N PHE A 434 7.17 -28.04 -3.97
CA PHE A 434 7.95 -27.71 -5.16
C PHE A 434 9.44 -27.80 -4.81
N LYS A 435 10.11 -28.84 -5.31
CA LYS A 435 11.57 -29.02 -5.17
C LYS A 435 12.33 -27.93 -5.91
N ASP A 436 11.90 -27.67 -7.14
CA ASP A 436 12.27 -26.51 -7.92
C ASP A 436 11.15 -25.47 -7.75
N ALA A 437 11.36 -24.46 -6.90
CA ALA A 437 10.36 -23.42 -6.69
C ALA A 437 10.29 -22.44 -7.87
N ILE A 438 9.16 -21.75 -8.03
CA ILE A 438 9.07 -20.61 -8.97
C ILE A 438 9.77 -19.43 -8.30
N GLU A 439 10.95 -19.02 -8.77
CA GLU A 439 11.82 -18.05 -8.08
C GLU A 439 12.06 -16.77 -8.87
N SER A 440 12.13 -15.63 -8.19
CA SER A 440 12.36 -14.31 -8.83
C SER A 440 13.78 -14.10 -9.35
N GLY A 441 14.74 -14.92 -8.93
CA GLY A 441 16.16 -14.62 -9.03
C GLY A 441 16.61 -13.64 -7.95
N LYS A 442 17.93 -13.63 -7.70
CA LYS A 442 18.57 -12.89 -6.61
C LYS A 442 19.26 -11.62 -7.13
N PRO A 443 19.29 -10.50 -6.37
CA PRO A 443 20.12 -9.34 -6.69
C PRO A 443 21.62 -9.68 -6.74
N LEU A 444 22.37 -9.01 -7.63
CA LEU A 444 23.83 -9.16 -7.73
C LEU A 444 24.55 -8.52 -6.53
N SER A 445 24.04 -7.39 -6.07
CA SER A 445 24.47 -6.69 -4.86
C SER A 445 23.26 -6.06 -4.15
N ALA A 446 23.44 -5.57 -2.92
CA ALA A 446 22.43 -4.79 -2.23
C ALA A 446 22.25 -3.38 -2.82
N GLU A 447 23.29 -2.83 -3.46
CA GLU A 447 23.27 -1.51 -4.10
C GLU A 447 22.50 -1.55 -5.45
N ASP A 448 22.53 -2.68 -6.14
CA ASP A 448 21.73 -2.95 -7.33
C ASP A 448 20.24 -3.22 -7.03
N TYR A 449 19.86 -3.39 -5.75
CA TYR A 449 18.56 -3.92 -5.40
C TYR A 449 17.40 -2.96 -5.74
N LYS A 450 16.59 -3.38 -6.71
CA LYS A 450 15.40 -2.68 -7.16
C LYS A 450 14.23 -3.65 -7.08
N ALA A 451 13.50 -3.64 -5.96
CA ALA A 451 12.46 -4.62 -5.62
C ALA A 451 11.49 -4.94 -6.78
N GLY A 452 11.07 -3.92 -7.54
CA GLY A 452 10.22 -4.06 -8.73
C GLY A 452 10.72 -5.03 -9.80
N ARG A 453 12.04 -5.24 -9.92
CA ARG A 453 12.64 -6.23 -10.86
C ARG A 453 12.58 -7.67 -10.36
N TYR A 454 12.38 -7.88 -9.07
CA TYR A 454 12.45 -9.19 -8.41
C TYR A 454 11.10 -9.63 -7.81
N TYR A 455 10.00 -8.96 -8.13
CA TYR A 455 8.67 -9.44 -7.74
C TYR A 455 8.22 -10.64 -8.57
N LEU A 456 7.52 -11.56 -7.92
CA LEU A 456 6.75 -12.62 -8.55
C LEU A 456 5.33 -12.10 -8.77
N HIS A 457 5.14 -11.46 -9.92
CA HIS A 457 3.84 -10.91 -10.32
C HIS A 457 2.84 -12.05 -10.46
N HIS A 458 1.74 -11.99 -9.71
CA HIS A 458 0.78 -13.07 -9.63
C HIS A 458 -0.66 -12.55 -9.70
N ALA A 459 -1.56 -13.43 -10.15
CA ALA A 459 -2.99 -13.19 -10.21
C ALA A 459 -3.75 -14.52 -10.29
N SER A 460 -4.92 -14.64 -9.69
CA SER A 460 -5.71 -15.87 -9.66
C SER A 460 -6.96 -15.81 -10.54
N GLU A 461 -7.28 -16.93 -11.18
CA GLU A 461 -8.52 -17.15 -11.94
C GLU A 461 -8.99 -18.59 -11.73
N GLY A 462 -10.12 -18.76 -11.05
CA GLY A 462 -10.63 -20.08 -10.66
C GLY A 462 -9.59 -20.91 -9.92
N ARG A 463 -9.33 -22.12 -10.42
CA ARG A 463 -8.37 -23.08 -9.87
C ARG A 463 -6.89 -22.70 -10.06
N THR A 464 -6.58 -21.72 -10.91
CA THR A 464 -5.20 -21.39 -11.29
C THR A 464 -4.72 -20.11 -10.62
N LEU A 465 -3.53 -20.16 -10.02
CA LEU A 465 -2.70 -18.99 -9.74
C LEU A 465 -1.68 -18.86 -10.87
N TYR A 466 -1.78 -17.79 -11.66
CA TYR A 466 -0.78 -17.43 -12.66
C TYR A 466 0.34 -16.66 -11.99
N VAL A 467 1.60 -16.95 -12.36
CA VAL A 467 2.80 -16.33 -11.79
C VAL A 467 3.80 -16.06 -12.90
N PHE A 468 4.27 -14.82 -13.06
CA PHE A 468 5.41 -14.50 -13.91
C PHE A 468 6.69 -14.39 -13.09
N ALA A 469 7.78 -15.02 -13.58
CA ALA A 469 9.08 -14.99 -12.92
C ALA A 469 10.12 -14.26 -13.78
N ASN A 470 10.62 -13.13 -13.29
CA ASN A 470 11.65 -12.32 -13.96
C ASN A 470 13.04 -13.02 -14.04
N ARG A 471 13.22 -14.19 -13.39
CA ARG A 471 14.49 -14.96 -13.42
C ARG A 471 14.76 -15.66 -14.74
N ASP A 472 13.70 -16.20 -15.34
CA ASP A 472 13.73 -17.02 -16.55
C ASP A 472 12.67 -16.58 -17.58
N HIS A 473 12.06 -15.41 -17.33
CA HIS A 473 11.03 -14.74 -18.10
C HIS A 473 9.86 -15.64 -18.52
N ARG A 474 9.45 -16.57 -17.65
CA ARG A 474 8.35 -17.50 -17.91
C ARG A 474 7.09 -17.15 -17.12
N LEU A 475 5.96 -17.41 -17.78
CA LEU A 475 4.65 -17.50 -17.13
C LEU A 475 4.40 -18.95 -16.70
N TYR A 476 4.11 -19.12 -15.42
CA TYR A 476 3.76 -20.37 -14.77
C TYR A 476 2.28 -20.39 -14.38
N ALA A 477 1.70 -21.59 -14.36
CA ALA A 477 0.41 -21.87 -13.73
C ALA A 477 0.61 -22.82 -12.55
N VAL A 478 0.15 -22.41 -11.38
CA VAL A 478 0.01 -23.24 -10.19
C VAL A 478 -1.43 -23.71 -10.10
N ASP A 479 -1.64 -25.03 -10.00
CA ASP A 479 -2.93 -25.64 -9.68
C ASP A 479 -3.11 -25.60 -8.15
N ARG A 480 -4.06 -24.78 -7.70
CA ARG A 480 -4.32 -24.53 -6.27
C ARG A 480 -4.81 -25.77 -5.52
N GLU A 481 -5.51 -26.70 -6.18
CA GLU A 481 -6.06 -27.89 -5.51
C GLU A 481 -5.14 -29.11 -5.61
N ALA A 482 -4.53 -29.35 -6.78
CA ALA A 482 -3.63 -30.48 -6.99
C ALA A 482 -2.26 -30.27 -6.32
N GLY A 483 -1.90 -29.02 -6.05
CA GLY A 483 -0.59 -28.69 -5.48
C GLY A 483 0.55 -28.98 -6.45
N THR A 484 0.35 -28.64 -7.72
CA THR A 484 1.37 -28.78 -8.78
C THR A 484 1.52 -27.47 -9.53
N PHE A 485 2.62 -27.30 -10.25
CA PHE A 485 2.82 -26.17 -11.14
C PHE A 485 3.46 -26.61 -12.46
N ARG A 486 3.30 -25.80 -13.49
CA ARG A 486 3.98 -25.98 -14.78
C ARG A 486 4.28 -24.64 -15.42
N ALA A 487 5.37 -24.56 -16.18
CA ALA A 487 5.50 -23.49 -17.18
C ALA A 487 4.36 -23.62 -18.19
N LEU A 488 3.80 -22.49 -18.62
CA LEU A 488 2.77 -22.48 -19.66
C LEU A 488 3.41 -22.50 -21.05
N GLY A 489 4.46 -21.73 -21.27
CA GLY A 489 5.14 -21.62 -22.56
C GLY A 489 6.66 -21.52 -22.45
N GLY A 490 7.27 -20.94 -23.48
CA GLY A 490 8.70 -20.62 -23.51
C GLY A 490 9.04 -19.34 -22.71
N GLU A 491 10.28 -18.89 -22.90
CA GLU A 491 10.80 -17.62 -22.42
C GLU A 491 10.11 -16.44 -23.16
N ILE A 492 9.54 -15.49 -22.43
CA ILE A 492 8.80 -14.34 -22.97
C ILE A 492 9.74 -13.13 -23.04
N LYS A 493 10.31 -12.89 -24.23
CA LYS A 493 11.39 -11.92 -24.43
C LYS A 493 10.88 -10.49 -24.57
N LEU A 494 10.94 -9.72 -23.48
CA LEU A 494 10.76 -8.27 -23.52
C LEU A 494 11.93 -7.59 -24.25
N GLN A 495 11.62 -6.50 -24.96
CA GLN A 495 12.60 -5.70 -25.68
C GLN A 495 13.13 -4.55 -24.81
N GLY A 496 14.31 -4.01 -25.16
CA GLY A 496 14.87 -2.83 -24.49
C GLY A 496 15.49 -3.06 -23.11
N GLY A 497 15.67 -4.32 -22.69
CA GLY A 497 16.26 -4.70 -21.41
C GLY A 497 15.33 -4.47 -20.21
N GLU A 498 14.05 -4.77 -20.39
CA GLU A 498 13.00 -4.52 -19.40
C GLU A 498 12.40 -5.82 -18.87
N ASP A 499 12.01 -5.80 -17.59
CA ASP A 499 11.25 -6.86 -16.94
C ASP A 499 9.81 -6.37 -16.72
N PRO A 500 8.80 -7.25 -16.66
CA PRO A 500 7.47 -6.87 -16.19
C PRO A 500 7.51 -6.29 -14.76
N ILE A 501 6.67 -5.29 -14.55
CA ILE A 501 6.50 -4.56 -13.28
C ILE A 501 5.08 -4.71 -12.71
N ASP A 502 4.16 -5.25 -13.51
CA ASP A 502 2.77 -5.53 -13.15
C ASP A 502 2.21 -6.63 -14.10
N MET A 503 1.18 -7.35 -13.66
CA MET A 503 0.52 -8.42 -14.41
C MET A 503 -0.97 -8.49 -14.10
N GLU A 504 -1.82 -8.52 -15.13
CA GLU A 504 -3.27 -8.58 -14.98
C GLU A 504 -3.89 -9.77 -15.71
N ILE A 505 -4.91 -10.41 -15.12
CA ILE A 505 -5.80 -11.32 -15.87
C ILE A 505 -6.93 -10.51 -16.53
N ARG A 506 -7.13 -10.76 -17.82
CA ARG A 506 -8.05 -10.11 -18.76
C ARG A 506 -8.89 -11.17 -19.52
N PRO A 507 -9.98 -10.80 -20.21
CA PRO A 507 -10.72 -11.73 -21.06
C PRO A 507 -9.83 -12.41 -22.11
N GLY A 508 -8.94 -11.65 -22.75
CA GLY A 508 -8.01 -12.17 -23.76
C GLY A 508 -6.96 -13.18 -23.24
N GLY A 509 -6.60 -13.11 -21.96
CA GLY A 509 -5.51 -13.90 -21.36
C GLY A 509 -4.86 -13.19 -20.17
N VAL A 510 -3.56 -13.43 -19.96
CA VAL A 510 -2.72 -12.74 -18.98
C VAL A 510 -1.96 -11.61 -19.68
N VAL A 511 -2.01 -10.40 -19.15
CA VAL A 511 -1.30 -9.22 -19.67
C VAL A 511 -0.12 -8.90 -18.76
N LEU A 512 1.09 -8.86 -19.34
CA LEU A 512 2.32 -8.41 -18.67
C LEU A 512 2.59 -6.95 -19.07
N ILE A 513 2.91 -6.11 -18.08
CA ILE A 513 3.12 -4.67 -18.25
C ILE A 513 4.56 -4.33 -17.85
N ALA A 514 5.24 -3.50 -18.65
CA ALA A 514 6.57 -2.95 -18.37
C ALA A 514 6.65 -1.48 -18.88
N PRO A 515 7.74 -0.72 -18.63
CA PRO A 515 7.82 0.69 -19.00
C PRO A 515 7.54 0.99 -20.48
N GLN A 516 7.98 0.10 -21.38
CA GLN A 516 7.83 0.24 -22.83
C GLN A 516 7.36 -1.03 -23.54
N ASN A 517 7.09 -2.12 -22.79
CA ASN A 517 6.56 -3.37 -23.34
C ASN A 517 5.17 -3.66 -22.77
N LEU A 518 4.29 -4.20 -23.61
CA LEU A 518 3.01 -4.79 -23.21
C LEU A 518 2.87 -6.13 -23.93
N VAL A 519 2.62 -7.21 -23.18
CA VAL A 519 2.52 -8.58 -23.72
C VAL A 519 1.19 -9.20 -23.33
N LEU A 520 0.38 -9.60 -24.30
CA LEU A 520 -0.80 -10.45 -24.08
C LEU A 520 -0.42 -11.91 -24.29
N VAL A 521 -0.48 -12.70 -23.22
CA VAL A 521 -0.21 -14.13 -23.18
C VAL A 521 -1.52 -14.90 -23.03
N ALA A 522 -1.71 -15.95 -23.81
CA ALA A 522 -2.83 -16.87 -23.68
C ALA A 522 -2.76 -17.66 -22.36
N ARG A 523 -3.91 -18.23 -21.94
CA ARG A 523 -4.01 -19.08 -20.74
C ARG A 523 -3.23 -20.41 -20.86
N ASP A 524 -2.84 -20.78 -22.07
CA ASP A 524 -1.95 -21.90 -22.41
C ASP A 524 -0.47 -21.50 -22.54
N GLY A 525 -0.12 -20.21 -22.39
CA GLY A 525 1.25 -19.71 -22.48
C GLY A 525 1.68 -19.17 -23.84
N GLN A 526 0.86 -19.29 -24.90
CA GLN A 526 1.19 -18.69 -26.19
C GLN A 526 1.16 -17.16 -26.11
N VAL A 527 2.24 -16.47 -26.47
CA VAL A 527 2.21 -15.01 -26.68
C VAL A 527 1.29 -14.73 -27.87
N LYS A 528 0.13 -14.12 -27.60
CA LYS A 528 -0.82 -13.68 -28.64
C LYS A 528 -0.36 -12.40 -29.31
N GLN A 529 0.21 -11.49 -28.51
CA GLN A 529 0.66 -10.19 -28.97
C GLN A 529 1.75 -9.63 -28.05
N GLN A 530 2.70 -8.94 -28.64
CA GLN A 530 3.66 -8.10 -27.94
C GLN A 530 3.83 -6.80 -28.71
N VAL A 531 3.71 -5.67 -28.01
CA VAL A 531 4.08 -4.35 -28.52
C VAL A 531 5.23 -3.78 -27.70
N TYR A 532 6.11 -3.05 -28.37
CA TYR A 532 7.26 -2.39 -27.78
C TYR A 532 7.40 -1.00 -28.38
N TYR A 533 7.47 0.02 -27.53
CA TYR A 533 7.54 1.42 -27.93
C TYR A 533 8.81 2.04 -27.36
N PRO A 534 9.94 2.04 -28.09
CA PRO A 534 11.23 2.39 -27.52
C PRO A 534 11.25 3.80 -26.93
N ALA A 535 11.70 3.89 -25.67
CA ALA A 535 11.93 5.15 -24.99
C ALA A 535 12.77 6.10 -25.86
N PRO A 536 12.52 7.42 -25.83
CA PRO A 536 13.37 8.41 -26.51
C PRO A 536 14.85 8.18 -26.17
N GLN A 537 15.73 8.25 -27.17
CA GLN A 537 17.16 8.04 -26.95
C GLN A 537 17.75 9.24 -26.18
N LEU A 538 17.88 9.07 -24.87
CA LEU A 538 18.52 10.01 -23.96
C LEU A 538 19.92 9.51 -23.57
N PRO A 539 20.96 10.38 -23.60
CA PRO A 539 22.14 10.19 -22.78
C PRO A 539 21.75 10.49 -21.32
N GLY A 540 21.86 9.51 -20.43
CA GLY A 540 21.44 9.63 -19.02
C GLY A 540 20.09 8.98 -18.72
N VAL A 541 19.78 8.84 -17.42
CA VAL A 541 18.72 7.93 -16.93
C VAL A 541 17.49 8.69 -16.42
N VAL A 542 16.40 8.65 -17.20
CA VAL A 542 15.02 8.58 -16.68
C VAL A 542 14.20 7.64 -17.57
N ARG A 543 13.64 6.55 -17.01
CA ARG A 543 12.63 5.67 -17.66
C ARG A 543 11.49 5.33 -16.67
N ALA A 544 10.91 6.34 -16.02
CA ALA A 544 9.93 6.15 -14.94
C ALA A 544 8.59 6.82 -15.25
N LEU A 545 7.69 6.12 -15.95
CA LEU A 545 6.36 6.62 -16.32
C LEU A 545 5.30 6.44 -15.21
N TYR A 546 5.72 6.39 -13.95
CA TYR A 546 4.96 5.75 -12.87
C TYR A 546 4.03 6.66 -12.05
N ALA A 547 3.77 7.88 -12.52
CA ALA A 547 2.89 8.83 -11.83
C ALA A 547 1.42 8.36 -11.70
N VAL A 548 0.97 7.41 -12.53
CA VAL A 548 -0.44 7.00 -12.63
C VAL A 548 -0.97 6.33 -11.35
N ASN A 549 -0.21 5.38 -10.77
CA ASN A 549 -0.74 4.51 -9.71
C ASN A 549 -0.94 5.23 -8.36
N ALA A 550 -0.27 6.36 -8.13
CA ALA A 550 -0.33 7.11 -6.86
C ALA A 550 -1.75 7.62 -6.53
N VAL A 551 -2.54 7.95 -7.55
CA VAL A 551 -3.92 8.46 -7.40
C VAL A 551 -4.84 7.40 -6.82
N ARG A 552 -4.73 6.15 -7.29
CA ARG A 552 -5.50 4.99 -6.80
C ARG A 552 -5.05 4.59 -5.40
N ALA A 553 -3.74 4.56 -5.15
CA ALA A 553 -3.19 4.29 -3.82
C ALA A 553 -3.69 5.30 -2.78
N GLY A 554 -3.74 6.60 -3.11
CA GLY A 554 -4.29 7.63 -2.23
C GLY A 554 -5.80 7.49 -1.99
N LEU A 555 -6.59 7.12 -3.00
CA LEU A 555 -8.02 6.81 -2.84
C LEU A 555 -8.25 5.61 -1.89
N TYR A 556 -7.41 4.58 -1.98
CA TYR A 556 -7.47 3.42 -1.10
C TYR A 556 -7.00 3.74 0.33
N GLY A 557 -5.91 4.48 0.52
CA GLY A 557 -5.45 4.91 1.85
C GLY A 557 -6.45 5.83 2.57
N ALA A 558 -7.11 6.73 1.83
CA ALA A 558 -8.17 7.57 2.39
C ALA A 558 -9.42 6.77 2.78
N ALA A 559 -9.77 5.73 2.01
CA ALA A 559 -10.82 4.79 2.40
C ALA A 559 -10.41 3.98 3.64
N ALA A 560 -9.14 3.55 3.75
CA ALA A 560 -8.64 2.78 4.88
C ALA A 560 -8.90 3.46 6.23
N SER A 561 -8.46 4.72 6.38
CA SER A 561 -8.64 5.45 7.64
C SER A 561 -10.06 5.99 7.86
N ALA A 562 -10.95 5.92 6.85
CA ALA A 562 -12.38 6.18 7.03
C ALA A 562 -13.10 4.96 7.63
N TYR A 563 -12.90 3.78 7.02
CA TYR A 563 -13.54 2.52 7.45
C TYR A 563 -12.83 1.85 8.64
N GLY A 564 -11.62 2.30 9.00
CA GLY A 564 -10.86 1.83 10.16
C GLY A 564 -10.26 0.43 9.96
N ASP A 565 -9.86 -0.24 11.04
CA ASP A 565 -9.07 -1.48 10.94
C ASP A 565 -9.81 -2.70 10.39
N ALA A 566 -11.11 -2.58 10.12
CA ALA A 566 -11.82 -3.51 9.25
C ALA A 566 -11.25 -3.48 7.82
N PHE A 567 -10.87 -2.30 7.30
CA PHE A 567 -10.08 -2.16 6.08
C PHE A 567 -8.67 -2.70 6.29
N THR A 568 -7.97 -2.29 7.36
CA THR A 568 -6.58 -2.70 7.61
C THR A 568 -6.47 -4.23 7.57
N GLN A 569 -7.32 -4.95 8.30
CA GLN A 569 -7.35 -6.42 8.30
C GLN A 569 -7.91 -7.03 6.99
N ALA A 570 -8.79 -6.33 6.25
CA ALA A 570 -9.18 -6.75 4.91
C ALA A 570 -8.03 -6.60 3.88
N SER A 571 -7.12 -5.64 4.08
CA SER A 571 -5.92 -5.46 3.25
C SER A 571 -4.74 -6.35 3.68
N GLN A 572 -4.59 -6.64 4.98
CA GLN A 572 -3.64 -7.65 5.49
C GLN A 572 -4.03 -9.07 5.03
N LYS A 573 -5.33 -9.34 4.83
CA LYS A 573 -5.81 -10.56 4.14
C LYS A 573 -5.32 -10.68 2.70
N THR A 574 -4.84 -9.61 2.07
CA THR A 574 -4.40 -9.63 0.67
C THR A 574 -3.40 -8.50 0.36
N MET A 575 -2.11 -8.68 0.67
CA MET A 575 -1.04 -7.77 0.22
C MET A 575 -0.69 -7.90 -1.28
N ASP A 576 -1.60 -8.46 -2.09
CA ASP A 576 -1.49 -8.57 -3.54
C ASP A 576 -1.65 -7.17 -4.17
N PRO A 577 -0.70 -6.68 -4.99
CA PRO A 577 -0.91 -5.48 -5.82
C PRO A 577 -2.18 -5.55 -6.68
N ASN A 578 -2.64 -6.77 -7.02
CA ASN A 578 -3.83 -7.08 -7.80
C ASN A 578 -5.07 -7.46 -6.96
N ALA A 579 -5.15 -7.11 -5.67
CA ALA A 579 -6.18 -7.58 -4.70
C ALA A 579 -7.67 -7.30 -5.04
N ARG A 580 -8.20 -7.93 -6.10
CA ARG A 580 -9.57 -7.79 -6.63
C ARG A 580 -10.67 -8.21 -5.64
N TYR A 581 -10.32 -9.02 -4.62
CA TYR A 581 -11.25 -9.45 -3.58
C TYR A 581 -11.58 -8.31 -2.59
N VAL A 582 -10.55 -7.54 -2.20
CA VAL A 582 -10.67 -6.36 -1.33
C VAL A 582 -11.64 -5.34 -1.96
N THR A 583 -11.52 -5.15 -3.28
CA THR A 583 -12.34 -4.25 -4.11
C THR A 583 -13.85 -4.46 -3.93
N GLY A 584 -14.34 -5.70 -3.82
CA GLY A 584 -15.78 -6.01 -3.77
C GLY A 584 -16.46 -5.68 -2.43
N GLN A 585 -15.80 -6.01 -1.31
CA GLN A 585 -16.31 -5.66 0.02
C GLN A 585 -16.20 -4.15 0.28
N LEU A 586 -15.14 -3.51 -0.22
CA LEU A 586 -15.02 -2.05 -0.22
C LEU A 586 -16.04 -1.34 -1.08
N ALA A 587 -16.35 -1.85 -2.28
CA ALA A 587 -17.44 -1.33 -3.10
C ALA A 587 -18.78 -1.33 -2.33
N THR A 588 -19.01 -2.37 -1.53
CA THR A 588 -20.22 -2.53 -0.71
C THR A 588 -20.22 -1.54 0.46
N ALA A 589 -19.17 -1.51 1.29
CA ALA A 589 -19.05 -0.57 2.41
C ALA A 589 -19.16 0.90 1.95
N TYR A 590 -18.48 1.23 0.84
CA TYR A 590 -18.44 2.58 0.28
C TYR A 590 -19.75 3.00 -0.42
N SER A 591 -20.52 2.06 -0.98
CA SER A 591 -21.83 2.37 -1.57
C SER A 591 -22.96 2.46 -0.55
N GLN A 592 -22.82 1.83 0.62
CA GLN A 592 -23.84 1.81 1.66
C GLN A 592 -23.67 2.92 2.72
N SER A 593 -22.45 3.37 3.02
CA SER A 593 -22.15 4.21 4.19
C SER A 593 -21.56 5.60 3.87
N GLY A 594 -22.29 6.40 3.09
CA GLY A 594 -21.88 7.77 2.69
C GLY A 594 -21.60 8.76 3.83
N ALA A 595 -21.92 8.42 5.08
CA ALA A 595 -21.65 9.22 6.27
C ALA A 595 -20.15 9.58 6.43
N GLN A 596 -19.23 8.68 6.06
CA GLN A 596 -17.80 8.89 6.30
C GLN A 596 -17.13 9.94 5.40
N LEU A 597 -17.84 10.46 4.39
CA LEU A 597 -17.41 11.62 3.62
C LEU A 597 -18.17 12.91 3.97
N THR A 598 -19.06 12.89 4.97
CA THR A 598 -19.87 14.06 5.37
C THR A 598 -19.03 15.22 5.91
N GLY A 599 -17.79 14.95 6.36
CA GLY A 599 -16.82 16.00 6.70
C GLY A 599 -16.17 16.71 5.52
N TYR A 600 -16.13 16.12 4.32
CA TYR A 600 -15.56 16.82 3.17
C TYR A 600 -16.60 17.75 2.54
N SER A 601 -16.15 18.78 1.81
CA SER A 601 -17.08 19.64 1.07
C SER A 601 -18.00 18.80 0.17
N ARG A 602 -19.25 19.22 -0.06
CA ARG A 602 -20.22 18.43 -0.87
C ARG A 602 -19.69 18.13 -2.28
N GLN A 603 -18.92 19.05 -2.87
CA GLN A 603 -18.24 18.85 -4.15
C GLN A 603 -17.12 17.80 -4.04
N SER A 604 -16.30 17.92 -3.00
CA SER A 604 -15.17 17.04 -2.69
C SER A 604 -15.63 15.61 -2.42
N ALA A 605 -16.64 15.41 -1.57
CA ALA A 605 -17.25 14.11 -1.27
C ALA A 605 -17.85 13.44 -2.53
N ALA A 606 -18.52 14.22 -3.38
CA ALA A 606 -19.09 13.73 -4.64
C ALA A 606 -18.01 13.31 -5.66
N LEU A 607 -16.94 14.11 -5.80
CA LEU A 607 -15.81 13.78 -6.67
C LEU A 607 -15.05 12.54 -6.17
N ALA A 608 -14.74 12.47 -4.87
CA ALA A 608 -14.17 11.28 -4.25
C ALA A 608 -15.04 10.04 -4.52
N THR A 609 -16.36 10.17 -4.39
CA THR A 609 -17.31 9.08 -4.63
C THR A 609 -17.35 8.62 -6.09
N LYS A 610 -17.36 9.56 -7.05
CA LYS A 610 -17.27 9.29 -8.49
C LYS A 610 -15.97 8.54 -8.81
N ARG A 611 -14.85 9.04 -8.29
CA ARG A 611 -13.50 8.54 -8.58
C ARG A 611 -13.19 7.21 -7.93
N PHE A 612 -13.55 7.02 -6.66
CA PHE A 612 -13.38 5.73 -5.98
C PHE A 612 -14.14 4.62 -6.69
N LYS A 613 -15.42 4.85 -7.03
CA LYS A 613 -16.24 3.87 -7.77
C LYS A 613 -15.63 3.52 -9.13
N ALA A 614 -15.04 4.48 -9.83
CA ALA A 614 -14.32 4.25 -11.07
C ALA A 614 -12.95 3.55 -10.85
N SER A 615 -12.24 3.83 -9.75
CA SER A 615 -10.95 3.17 -9.44
C SER A 615 -11.08 1.70 -9.04
N LEU A 616 -12.29 1.23 -8.69
CA LEU A 616 -12.61 -0.20 -8.57
C LEU A 616 -12.48 -0.95 -9.91
N THR A 617 -12.56 -0.24 -11.05
CA THR A 617 -12.39 -0.85 -12.39
C THR A 617 -10.91 -0.89 -12.77
N VAL A 618 -10.44 -2.05 -13.24
CA VAL A 618 -9.04 -2.25 -13.63
C VAL A 618 -8.78 -1.50 -14.95
N PRO A 619 -7.91 -0.47 -14.99
CA PRO A 619 -7.84 0.48 -16.10
C PRO A 619 -7.48 -0.24 -17.40
N GLY A 620 -8.29 -0.09 -18.44
CA GLY A 620 -8.17 -0.81 -19.71
C GLY A 620 -7.01 -0.38 -20.62
N SER A 621 -6.17 0.56 -20.18
CA SER A 621 -5.01 1.04 -20.93
C SER A 621 -3.78 1.21 -20.04
N VAL A 622 -2.60 1.17 -20.65
CA VAL A 622 -1.35 1.70 -20.11
C VAL A 622 -0.92 2.94 -20.89
N PHE A 623 0.07 3.67 -20.37
CA PHE A 623 0.69 4.78 -21.07
C PHE A 623 2.16 4.45 -21.36
N MET A 624 2.70 4.95 -22.46
CA MET A 624 4.10 4.75 -22.87
C MET A 624 4.68 6.02 -23.50
N LEU A 625 5.87 6.44 -23.07
CA LEU A 625 6.60 7.58 -23.61
C LEU A 625 7.61 7.08 -24.65
N THR A 626 7.39 7.40 -25.92
CA THR A 626 8.16 6.89 -27.05
C THR A 626 8.48 8.00 -28.04
N ARG A 627 9.28 7.70 -29.06
CA ARG A 627 9.51 8.60 -30.20
C ARG A 627 8.29 8.61 -31.12
N ALA A 628 8.00 9.76 -31.74
CA ALA A 628 7.00 9.86 -32.79
C ALA A 628 7.34 8.92 -33.99
N PRO A 629 6.36 8.25 -34.63
CA PRO A 629 6.61 7.32 -35.74
C PRO A 629 7.29 7.92 -36.98
N ASP A 630 7.12 9.23 -37.21
CA ASP A 630 7.80 9.99 -38.27
C ASP A 630 9.19 10.50 -37.85
N GLY A 631 9.63 10.16 -36.62
CA GLY A 631 10.89 10.57 -36.03
C GLY A 631 10.91 11.98 -35.43
N ASN A 632 9.85 12.80 -35.60
CA ASN A 632 9.84 14.21 -35.23
C ASN A 632 9.45 14.44 -33.76
N GLY A 633 10.34 14.06 -32.85
CA GLY A 633 10.17 14.29 -31.42
C GLY A 633 9.52 13.12 -30.70
N ASN A 634 8.87 13.40 -29.58
CA ASN A 634 8.40 12.43 -28.60
C ASN A 634 6.88 12.50 -28.44
N VAL A 635 6.27 11.38 -28.05
CA VAL A 635 4.83 11.21 -27.89
C VAL A 635 4.52 10.40 -26.64
N LEU A 636 3.38 10.69 -26.00
CA LEU A 636 2.75 9.74 -25.08
C LEU A 636 1.67 8.96 -25.83
N LEU A 637 1.76 7.64 -25.83
CA LEU A 637 0.72 6.77 -26.36
C LEU A 637 -0.10 6.19 -25.20
N GLN A 638 -1.41 6.19 -25.35
CA GLN A 638 -2.32 5.35 -24.56
C GLN A 638 -2.48 4.02 -25.30
N ILE A 639 -1.97 2.93 -24.73
CA ILE A 639 -2.03 1.59 -25.32
C ILE A 639 -3.16 0.79 -24.66
N ASP A 640 -4.02 0.16 -25.46
CA ASP A 640 -5.05 -0.76 -25.00
C ASP A 640 -4.44 -2.03 -24.38
N LYS A 641 -4.90 -2.45 -23.20
CA LYS A 641 -4.42 -3.71 -22.58
C LYS A 641 -4.96 -4.96 -23.26
N ASP A 642 -6.15 -4.87 -23.87
CA ASP A 642 -6.86 -6.04 -24.40
C ASP A 642 -6.50 -6.35 -25.89
N SER A 643 -6.20 -5.34 -26.71
CA SER A 643 -5.77 -5.47 -28.12
C SER A 643 -4.37 -4.93 -28.44
N GLY A 644 -3.63 -4.43 -27.43
CA GLY A 644 -2.28 -3.88 -27.56
C GLY A 644 -2.12 -2.69 -28.51
N GLN A 645 -3.20 -2.14 -29.09
CA GLN A 645 -3.13 -1.04 -30.04
C GLN A 645 -3.11 0.33 -29.33
N PRO A 646 -2.45 1.34 -29.90
CA PRO A 646 -2.62 2.72 -29.47
C PRO A 646 -4.07 3.19 -29.66
N ARG A 647 -4.72 3.64 -28.58
CA ARG A 647 -6.04 4.29 -28.60
C ARG A 647 -5.91 5.79 -28.89
N ALA A 648 -4.96 6.45 -28.22
CA ALA A 648 -4.73 7.88 -28.30
C ALA A 648 -3.23 8.21 -28.30
N ARG A 649 -2.87 9.38 -28.86
CA ARG A 649 -1.51 9.92 -28.93
C ARG A 649 -1.50 11.38 -28.51
N VAL A 650 -0.66 11.76 -27.55
CA VAL A 650 -0.35 13.16 -27.22
C VAL A 650 1.04 13.48 -27.74
N ASP A 651 1.16 14.50 -28.58
CA ASP A 651 2.45 14.99 -29.09
C ASP A 651 3.14 15.89 -28.06
N LEU A 652 4.41 15.58 -27.77
CA LEU A 652 5.24 16.26 -26.77
C LEU A 652 6.33 17.12 -27.41
N GLY A 653 6.33 17.21 -28.75
CA GLY A 653 7.33 17.94 -29.52
C GLY A 653 8.74 17.39 -29.27
N LYS A 654 9.74 18.29 -29.15
CA LYS A 654 11.14 17.90 -28.91
C LYS A 654 11.48 17.72 -27.43
N GLU A 655 10.50 17.86 -26.52
CA GLU A 655 10.74 17.77 -25.07
C GLU A 655 11.13 16.35 -24.67
N ARG A 656 12.21 16.24 -23.88
CA ARG A 656 12.84 15.01 -23.41
C ARG A 656 12.37 14.64 -22.01
N GLU A 657 12.12 15.64 -21.17
CA GLU A 657 11.64 15.48 -19.80
C GLU A 657 10.29 16.21 -19.66
N PRO A 658 9.23 15.70 -20.34
CA PRO A 658 7.93 16.34 -20.35
C PRO A 658 7.34 16.36 -18.94
N VAL A 659 6.93 17.55 -18.49
CA VAL A 659 6.18 17.71 -17.23
C VAL A 659 4.71 17.50 -17.55
N TYR A 660 4.17 16.34 -17.16
CA TYR A 660 2.77 15.98 -17.36
C TYR A 660 2.22 15.21 -16.14
N ALA A 661 0.89 15.08 -16.09
CA ALA A 661 0.18 14.20 -15.17
C ALA A 661 -0.98 13.51 -15.91
N VAL A 662 -1.37 12.32 -15.45
CA VAL A 662 -2.40 11.50 -16.09
C VAL A 662 -3.51 11.18 -15.08
N ASP A 663 -4.74 11.32 -15.51
CA ASP A 663 -5.95 10.87 -14.82
C ASP A 663 -6.52 9.65 -15.54
N ASP A 664 -6.07 8.46 -15.16
CA ASP A 664 -6.58 7.19 -15.72
C ASP A 664 -8.00 6.85 -15.25
N VAL A 665 -8.51 7.58 -14.24
CA VAL A 665 -9.88 7.47 -13.72
C VAL A 665 -10.85 8.38 -14.50
N ALA A 666 -10.37 9.50 -15.03
CA ALA A 666 -11.17 10.44 -15.84
C ALA A 666 -10.91 10.39 -17.35
N GLY A 667 -9.86 9.70 -17.82
CA GLY A 667 -9.48 9.69 -19.23
C GLY A 667 -8.86 11.02 -19.69
N MET A 668 -8.02 11.63 -18.84
CA MET A 668 -7.39 12.92 -19.12
C MET A 668 -5.87 12.88 -18.96
N LEU A 669 -5.15 13.69 -19.76
CA LEU A 669 -3.75 14.02 -19.55
C LEU A 669 -3.57 15.53 -19.52
N PHE A 670 -2.66 16.01 -18.66
CA PHE A 670 -2.35 17.43 -18.51
C PHE A 670 -0.85 17.64 -18.75
N LEU A 671 -0.47 18.51 -19.69
CA LEU A 671 0.91 18.68 -20.16
C LEU A 671 1.37 20.14 -20.08
N ARG A 672 2.53 20.40 -19.50
CA ARG A 672 3.22 21.70 -19.60
C ARG A 672 3.82 21.86 -21.01
N THR A 673 3.21 22.67 -21.85
CA THR A 673 3.66 22.89 -23.25
C THR A 673 4.56 24.11 -23.42
N ALA A 674 4.57 25.02 -22.45
CA ALA A 674 5.53 26.10 -22.28
C ALA A 674 5.63 26.44 -20.78
N PRO A 675 6.65 27.17 -20.30
CA PRO A 675 6.92 27.30 -18.86
C PRO A 675 5.70 27.61 -17.98
N GLY A 676 4.98 28.71 -18.19
CA GLY A 676 3.68 29.00 -17.56
C GLY A 676 2.42 28.54 -18.35
N THR A 677 2.45 27.48 -19.17
CA THR A 677 1.32 27.05 -20.01
C THR A 677 1.03 25.55 -19.88
N LEU A 678 -0.23 25.21 -19.61
CA LEU A 678 -0.75 23.86 -19.40
C LEU A 678 -1.82 23.52 -20.45
N VAL A 679 -1.82 22.31 -20.99
CA VAL A 679 -2.83 21.82 -21.96
C VAL A 679 -3.45 20.52 -21.45
N GLY A 680 -4.78 20.43 -21.48
CA GLY A 680 -5.53 19.22 -21.15
C GLY A 680 -5.97 18.47 -22.39
N TYR A 681 -5.76 17.16 -22.42
CA TYR A 681 -6.09 16.24 -23.51
C TYR A 681 -7.07 15.18 -23.01
N ARG A 682 -8.10 14.86 -23.81
CA ARG A 682 -8.95 13.68 -23.61
C ARG A 682 -8.30 12.44 -24.26
N LEU A 683 -8.51 11.28 -23.64
CA LEU A 683 -7.87 10.00 -23.96
C LEU A 683 -8.91 8.91 -24.24
#